data_AF-A0A943NNK8-F1
#
_entry.id   AF-A0A943NNK8-F1
#
_cell.length_a   1.000
_cell.length_b   1.000
_cell.length_c   1.000
_cell.angle_alpha   90.00
_cell.angle_beta   90.00
_cell.angle_gamma   90.00
#
_symmetry.space_group_name_H-M   'P 1'
#
loop_
_entity.id
_entity.type
_entity.pdbx_description
1 polymer ?
#
loop_
_entity_poly.entity_id
_entity_poly.type
_entity_poly.pdbx_seq_one_letter_code
_entity_poly.pdbx_strand_id
1 'polypeptide(L)'
;MKEKIIDFSNGVFEYCQTSLKTEPQELVLELEAGKSVQGSFIVSSCDERRVKGILYHRIPGLTLKGDSFFARAARIEFTFEAGRLRAGEGLEDRIWLETSAGEYELPVQVRIRGRQEEVKEELPLPPAEEPEEPKESFRKGPGRSEAWIAKRRQSSAIVGIQLVLEQERRNGCTKEEADVRLRELADALVEADPESSLYPLLDAMVMLREERREEAGWILRKYERTRLFQQRDRKVSAVFLYVNSRFRQDEEVTASCVAQLQKMYQKHPEDGLITAFLLELDPKLKKNARTRYMVLERQFRAGTRNRLLYQEAWKLLREDMALFTRLDGFTLQIFGWAADHGFLTAEAAQIIAAQAARLKNWSLLAAGLLKACYQVSPSRETAGAVCSVYIRGHRMDSDAFVWYKKGVELDAKITNLYEYFMYALPENYNQLLPRQVFLYFQYHNTLTNRQKTALFCNLIRYGKQGEELYESYRRQLQEFLRKQLRERRLNEDLAWLYGKCLLAETLEEDLLEALADVLFLRKLTCREKRIRQAEVSYEQLEQKVTVPLASGCAWIPVYTPGARIVLLDEYGNRYEKTVPYDLKRVMIEPGFLQLCTVRLKEHLGLNLYLLDGKGRHRLKEDNVELAWKLMADGRISEDYRRRLQLELLDYERRHHRLEQMDERLRIPDPDVLTRKDQAAYIEALTGLRQDEEAFALLKKTGCREVEPKSLLRLLQRLMTEEKADREALVPYACQVFEKGVYTEKIIELLTGAYQGSTMELLALWKAGNTFGMSLPELEEQILVQALFTRRYVNEVFPVYLSMDDRGGDSVIGTAYLNYLGWLDFVKGAEVPEGLFDSLEHHLLWEDRLAETSVLSYLKQLSVLLLLTDIQKRLVQKLLGEQETRRRRFAFVRQLLPYVEEKGRPNDQRIVEYRCDPGHKVVIHYVLEYHGKKTFDYVTECLYPVCGGVFTKAFVLFYGERLTWFFTETAEDGTERSTECHTIENREEHMEGDSRYHRLCRMQRALDYQQERSLKRMMAEYEELTELVEEQFCIRQG
;
A
#
# COMPACT_ATOMS: atom_id res chain seq x y z
N MET A 1 28.04 8.43 -47.61
CA MET A 1 28.24 6.97 -47.67
C MET A 1 29.06 6.61 -48.88
N LYS A 2 28.54 6.75 -50.11
CA LYS A 2 29.26 6.38 -51.35
C LYS A 2 30.68 6.96 -51.47
N GLU A 3 30.88 8.25 -51.19
CA GLU A 3 32.21 8.89 -51.22
C GLU A 3 33.21 8.20 -50.28
N LYS A 4 32.83 7.92 -49.03
CA LYS A 4 33.70 7.21 -48.06
C LYS A 4 34.06 5.79 -48.50
N ILE A 5 33.14 5.08 -49.16
CA ILE A 5 33.40 3.73 -49.66
C ILE A 5 34.42 3.79 -50.78
N ILE A 6 34.30 4.76 -51.68
CA ILE A 6 35.27 5.00 -52.75
C ILE A 6 36.65 5.38 -52.18
N ASP A 7 36.69 6.21 -51.14
CA ASP A 7 37.94 6.56 -50.46
C ASP A 7 38.61 5.31 -49.87
N PHE A 8 37.84 4.44 -49.21
CA PHE A 8 38.34 3.18 -48.66
C PHE A 8 38.79 2.19 -49.74
N SER A 9 38.06 2.07 -50.86
CA SER A 9 38.51 1.24 -51.98
C SER A 9 39.82 1.76 -52.57
N ASN A 10 40.05 3.08 -52.52
CA ASN A 10 41.30 3.71 -52.97
C ASN A 10 42.41 3.74 -51.90
N GLY A 11 42.19 3.17 -50.71
CA GLY A 11 43.18 3.15 -49.63
C GLY A 11 43.35 4.47 -48.87
N VAL A 12 42.39 5.39 -48.98
CA VAL A 12 42.38 6.68 -48.28
C VAL A 12 41.57 6.54 -46.99
N PHE A 13 42.24 6.59 -45.83
CA PHE A 13 41.62 6.38 -44.53
C PHE A 13 41.74 7.62 -43.63
N GLU A 14 40.68 7.95 -42.88
CA GLU A 14 40.73 8.95 -41.81
C GLU A 14 41.17 8.27 -40.49
N TYR A 15 42.16 8.85 -39.81
CA TYR A 15 42.81 8.18 -38.67
C TYR A 15 42.04 8.27 -37.35
N CYS A 16 41.49 9.45 -37.03
CA CYS A 16 40.67 9.68 -35.85
C CYS A 16 39.18 9.68 -36.20
N GLN A 17 38.38 8.88 -35.49
CA GLN A 17 36.92 8.91 -35.59
C GLN A 17 36.36 9.94 -34.62
N THR A 18 35.58 10.88 -35.15
CA THR A 18 34.88 11.88 -34.34
C THR A 18 33.81 11.23 -33.49
N SER A 19 33.62 11.68 -32.25
CA SER A 19 32.54 11.20 -31.37
C SER A 19 31.36 12.18 -31.32
N LEU A 20 30.15 11.64 -31.14
CA LEU A 20 28.92 12.43 -30.98
C LEU A 20 28.41 12.43 -29.54
N LYS A 21 27.74 13.52 -29.19
CA LYS A 21 26.93 13.70 -27.99
C LYS A 21 25.50 14.11 -28.37
N THR A 22 24.52 13.48 -27.74
CA THR A 22 23.10 13.82 -27.84
C THR A 22 22.65 14.59 -26.60
N GLU A 23 21.92 15.69 -26.81
CA GLU A 23 21.34 16.50 -25.76
C GLU A 23 19.82 16.64 -26.00
N PRO A 24 18.95 16.07 -25.15
CA PRO A 24 19.24 15.23 -23.97
C PRO A 24 19.75 13.81 -24.33
N GLN A 25 20.32 13.10 -23.34
CA GLN A 25 20.77 11.70 -23.50
C GLN A 25 19.62 10.69 -23.62
N GLU A 26 18.43 11.07 -23.16
CA GLU A 26 17.18 10.31 -23.28
C GLU A 26 16.02 11.30 -23.51
N LEU A 27 15.09 10.93 -24.39
CA LEU A 27 13.89 11.71 -24.68
C LEU A 27 12.71 11.23 -23.83
N VAL A 28 12.33 12.02 -22.83
CA VAL A 28 11.13 11.77 -22.02
C VAL A 28 9.99 12.69 -22.46
N LEU A 29 8.90 12.12 -22.97
CA LEU A 29 7.72 12.84 -23.45
C LEU A 29 6.55 12.62 -22.49
N GLU A 30 6.20 13.65 -21.69
CA GLU A 30 5.02 13.62 -20.82
C GLU A 30 3.83 14.40 -21.42
N LEU A 31 2.77 13.69 -21.77
CA LEU A 31 1.66 14.28 -22.55
C LEU A 31 0.30 13.95 -21.92
N GLU A 32 -0.73 14.75 -22.18
CA GLU A 32 -2.12 14.35 -21.91
C GLU A 32 -2.69 13.60 -23.11
N ALA A 33 -3.63 12.68 -22.88
CA ALA A 33 -4.21 11.85 -23.94
C ALA A 33 -4.80 12.73 -25.07
N GLY A 34 -4.44 12.42 -26.32
CA GLY A 34 -4.91 13.14 -27.51
C GLY A 34 -4.19 14.45 -27.85
N LYS A 35 -3.18 14.87 -27.07
CA LYS A 35 -2.33 16.02 -27.42
C LYS A 35 -1.13 15.60 -28.25
N SER A 36 -0.70 16.48 -29.16
CA SER A 36 0.57 16.36 -29.86
C SER A 36 1.64 17.20 -29.15
N VAL A 37 2.87 16.71 -29.17
CA VAL A 37 4.02 17.47 -28.65
C VAL A 37 5.08 17.60 -29.70
N GLN A 38 5.55 18.82 -29.87
CA GLN A 38 6.71 19.16 -30.68
C GLN A 38 7.89 19.36 -29.75
N GLY A 39 8.99 18.68 -30.07
CA GLY A 39 10.23 18.79 -29.33
C GLY A 39 11.41 18.88 -30.29
N SER A 40 12.58 19.10 -29.72
CA SER A 40 13.81 18.99 -30.48
C SER A 40 14.95 18.49 -29.60
N PHE A 41 15.81 17.65 -30.15
CA PHE A 41 17.07 17.27 -29.53
C PHE A 41 18.24 17.76 -30.39
N ILE A 42 19.40 17.91 -29.77
CA ILE A 42 20.61 18.37 -30.43
C ILE A 42 21.59 17.20 -30.52
N VAL A 43 22.14 17.01 -31.72
CA VAL A 43 23.24 16.07 -31.97
C VAL A 43 24.48 16.91 -32.24
N SER A 44 25.49 16.82 -31.38
CA SER A 44 26.72 17.62 -31.46
C SER A 44 27.96 16.76 -31.57
N SER A 45 28.93 17.26 -32.34
CA SER A 45 30.27 16.67 -32.52
C SER A 45 31.21 17.13 -31.42
N CYS A 46 31.90 16.20 -30.75
CA CYS A 46 32.85 16.51 -29.68
C CYS A 46 34.08 17.30 -30.17
N ASP A 47 34.49 17.07 -31.42
CA ASP A 47 35.75 17.61 -31.97
C ASP A 47 35.49 18.78 -32.94
N GLU A 48 34.30 19.39 -32.87
CA GLU A 48 33.82 20.50 -33.72
C GLU A 48 33.85 20.24 -35.25
N ARG A 49 34.12 19.02 -35.70
CA ARG A 49 34.04 18.62 -37.11
C ARG A 49 32.57 18.48 -37.52
N ARG A 50 32.25 18.79 -38.78
CA ARG A 50 30.90 18.59 -39.32
C ARG A 50 30.65 17.09 -39.48
N VAL A 51 29.59 16.59 -38.88
CA VAL A 51 29.18 15.17 -38.97
C VAL A 51 27.95 15.07 -39.88
N LYS A 52 27.94 14.04 -40.74
CA LYS A 52 26.79 13.67 -41.55
C LYS A 52 26.08 12.50 -40.91
N GLY A 53 24.77 12.57 -40.75
CA GLY A 53 23.98 11.47 -40.19
C GLY A 53 22.56 11.40 -40.72
N ILE A 54 21.95 10.22 -40.58
CA ILE A 54 20.57 9.94 -40.90
C ILE A 54 19.89 9.29 -39.67
N LEU A 55 18.61 9.58 -39.47
CA LEU A 55 17.82 9.14 -38.33
C LEU A 55 16.61 8.36 -38.76
N TYR A 56 16.35 7.28 -38.04
CA TYR A 56 15.20 6.40 -38.27
C TYR A 56 14.59 5.99 -36.93
N HIS A 57 13.29 5.69 -36.92
CA HIS A 57 12.57 5.25 -35.72
C HIS A 57 11.41 4.33 -36.09
N ARG A 58 11.00 3.46 -35.15
CA ARG A 58 9.81 2.61 -35.29
C ARG A 58 8.65 3.03 -34.37
N ILE A 59 8.84 4.15 -33.69
CA ILE A 59 7.90 4.68 -32.70
C ILE A 59 6.59 5.10 -33.38
N PRO A 60 5.45 4.45 -33.08
CA PRO A 60 4.17 4.83 -33.66
C PRO A 60 3.76 6.24 -33.23
N GLY A 61 3.41 7.11 -34.19
CA GLY A 61 2.97 8.48 -33.91
C GLY A 61 4.10 9.51 -33.76
N LEU A 62 5.37 9.09 -33.82
CA LEU A 62 6.50 10.00 -33.94
C LEU A 62 6.69 10.39 -35.42
N THR A 63 7.01 11.65 -35.68
CA THR A 63 7.39 12.15 -37.01
C THR A 63 8.57 13.09 -36.86
N LEU A 64 9.65 12.84 -37.61
CA LEU A 64 10.82 13.73 -37.67
C LEU A 64 10.61 14.74 -38.81
N LYS A 65 10.86 16.04 -38.56
CA LYS A 65 10.75 17.08 -39.60
C LYS A 65 11.90 17.03 -40.62
N GLY A 66 13.01 16.37 -40.26
CA GLY A 66 14.13 16.09 -41.14
C GLY A 66 14.80 14.81 -40.66
N ASP A 67 15.05 13.90 -41.60
CA ASP A 67 15.65 12.58 -41.37
C ASP A 67 17.17 12.60 -41.51
N SER A 68 17.75 13.66 -42.08
CA SER A 68 19.20 13.76 -42.31
C SER A 68 19.79 15.11 -41.88
N PHE A 69 21.06 15.10 -41.47
CA PHE A 69 21.78 16.30 -41.08
C PHE A 69 23.24 16.31 -41.54
N PHE A 70 23.78 17.51 -41.73
CA PHE A 70 25.20 17.76 -41.97
C PHE A 70 25.63 19.04 -41.23
N ALA A 71 26.08 18.89 -39.99
CA ALA A 71 26.40 20.04 -39.13
C ALA A 71 27.41 19.69 -38.03
N ARG A 72 27.95 20.72 -37.35
CA ARG A 72 28.74 20.55 -36.11
C ARG A 72 27.83 20.25 -34.92
N ALA A 73 26.70 20.94 -34.86
CA ALA A 73 25.57 20.67 -33.99
C ALA A 73 24.29 20.77 -34.84
N ALA A 74 23.50 19.70 -34.88
CA ALA A 74 22.23 19.64 -35.60
C ALA A 74 21.10 19.61 -34.59
N ARG A 75 20.16 20.55 -34.72
CA ARG A 75 18.90 20.53 -33.96
C ARG A 75 17.85 19.79 -34.79
N ILE A 76 17.34 18.70 -34.25
CA ILE A 76 16.38 17.82 -34.93
C ILE A 76 15.03 18.01 -34.27
N GLU A 77 14.06 18.49 -35.04
CA GLU A 77 12.70 18.71 -34.57
C GLU A 77 11.85 17.46 -34.84
N PHE A 78 11.08 17.05 -33.83
CA PHE A 78 10.13 15.95 -33.93
C PHE A 78 8.75 16.39 -33.47
N THR A 79 7.72 15.74 -34.00
CA THR A 79 6.34 15.86 -33.56
C THR A 79 5.85 14.47 -33.17
N PHE A 80 5.34 14.32 -31.96
CA PHE A 80 4.75 13.09 -31.47
C PHE A 80 3.23 13.28 -31.26
N GLU A 81 2.43 12.39 -31.84
CA GLU A 81 0.97 12.38 -31.73
C GLU A 81 0.50 11.21 -30.85
N ALA A 82 -0.09 11.54 -29.68
CA ALA A 82 -0.53 10.56 -28.69
C ALA A 82 -1.81 9.77 -29.07
N GLY A 83 -2.24 9.78 -30.33
CA GLY A 83 -3.52 9.21 -30.77
C GLY A 83 -3.68 7.69 -30.57
N ARG A 84 -2.59 6.98 -30.27
CA ARG A 84 -2.54 5.51 -30.14
C ARG A 84 -2.34 5.02 -28.69
N LEU A 85 -2.22 5.91 -27.72
CA LEU A 85 -1.89 5.62 -26.32
C LEU A 85 -2.97 6.17 -25.39
N ARG A 86 -3.32 5.43 -24.32
CA ARG A 86 -4.32 5.84 -23.33
C ARG A 86 -3.72 6.65 -22.18
N ALA A 87 -4.57 7.38 -21.47
CA ALA A 87 -4.20 8.08 -20.25
C ALA A 87 -3.58 7.11 -19.21
N GLY A 88 -2.36 7.38 -18.77
CA GLY A 88 -1.60 6.54 -17.84
C GLY A 88 -0.65 5.52 -18.50
N GLU A 89 -0.68 5.36 -19.83
CA GLU A 89 0.20 4.42 -20.55
C GLU A 89 1.58 5.03 -20.83
N GLY A 90 2.61 4.18 -20.85
CA GLY A 90 3.96 4.53 -21.28
C GLY A 90 4.44 3.66 -22.44
N LEU A 91 5.27 4.22 -23.32
CA LEU A 91 5.91 3.55 -24.44
C LEU A 91 7.43 3.75 -24.30
N GLU A 92 8.17 2.65 -24.30
CA GLU A 92 9.64 2.67 -24.33
C GLU A 92 10.11 2.14 -25.68
N ASP A 93 10.92 2.93 -26.36
CA ASP A 93 11.44 2.62 -27.69
C ASP A 93 12.69 3.48 -27.96
N ARG A 94 13.26 3.44 -29.16
CA ARG A 94 14.52 4.14 -29.48
C ARG A 94 14.52 4.79 -30.85
N ILE A 95 15.32 5.85 -30.99
CA ILE A 95 15.67 6.48 -32.28
C ILE A 95 17.11 6.10 -32.59
N TRP A 96 17.33 5.53 -33.78
CA TRP A 96 18.67 5.18 -34.25
C TRP A 96 19.27 6.33 -35.05
N LEU A 97 20.54 6.62 -34.78
CA LEU A 97 21.34 7.59 -35.50
C LEU A 97 22.49 6.88 -36.21
N GLU A 98 22.41 6.82 -37.55
CA GLU A 98 23.46 6.32 -38.42
C GLU A 98 24.32 7.49 -38.89
N THR A 99 25.52 7.62 -38.32
CA THR A 99 26.35 8.81 -38.55
C THR A 99 27.76 8.46 -39.00
N SER A 100 28.43 9.42 -39.64
CA SER A 100 29.84 9.28 -40.02
C SER A 100 30.80 9.22 -38.82
N ALA A 101 30.27 9.41 -37.61
CA ALA A 101 30.95 9.31 -36.31
C ALA A 101 30.63 7.98 -35.59
N GLY A 102 29.75 7.13 -36.14
CA GLY A 102 29.34 5.86 -35.57
C GLY A 102 27.83 5.74 -35.38
N GLU A 103 27.42 4.61 -34.81
CA GLU A 103 26.02 4.32 -34.46
C GLU A 103 25.71 4.80 -33.05
N TYR A 104 24.62 5.55 -32.91
CA TYR A 104 24.14 6.03 -31.61
C TYR A 104 22.66 5.71 -31.48
N GLU A 105 22.21 5.41 -30.26
CA GLU A 105 20.81 5.20 -29.94
C GLU A 105 20.37 6.29 -28.96
N LEU A 106 19.22 6.89 -29.24
CA LEU A 106 18.55 7.82 -28.33
C LEU A 106 17.32 7.13 -27.76
N PRO A 107 17.35 6.71 -26.48
CA PRO A 107 16.19 6.13 -25.82
C PRO A 107 15.04 7.14 -25.77
N VAL A 108 13.83 6.66 -26.02
CA VAL A 108 12.60 7.46 -25.98
C VAL A 108 11.62 6.80 -25.02
N GLN A 109 11.25 7.53 -23.98
CA GLN A 109 10.16 7.17 -23.07
C GLN A 109 9.01 8.14 -23.26
N VAL A 110 7.86 7.63 -23.69
CA VAL A 110 6.61 8.39 -23.70
C VAL A 110 5.82 8.00 -22.48
N ARG A 111 5.26 8.97 -21.74
CA ARG A 111 4.35 8.74 -20.62
C ARG A 111 3.13 9.63 -20.79
N ILE A 112 1.95 9.04 -20.82
CA ILE A 112 0.71 9.80 -20.83
C ILE A 112 0.24 10.00 -19.40
N ARG A 113 0.03 11.26 -19.01
CA ARG A 113 -0.53 11.60 -17.70
C ARG A 113 -1.93 10.99 -17.57
N GLY A 114 -2.03 9.98 -16.71
CA GLY A 114 -3.30 9.50 -16.19
C GLY A 114 -3.87 10.54 -15.21
N ARG A 115 -5.20 10.53 -15.02
CA ARG A 115 -5.83 11.24 -13.91
C ARG A 115 -5.22 10.69 -12.62
N GLN A 116 -4.26 11.40 -12.04
CA GLN A 116 -3.78 11.11 -10.70
C GLN A 116 -4.81 11.74 -9.75
N GLU A 117 -5.48 10.89 -8.98
CA GLU A 117 -5.93 11.29 -7.65
C GLU A 117 -4.69 11.77 -6.91
N GLU A 118 -4.79 12.96 -6.31
CA GLU A 118 -3.74 13.55 -5.50
C GLU A 118 -3.37 12.58 -4.36
N VAL A 119 -2.32 11.79 -4.56
CA VAL A 119 -1.54 11.29 -3.44
C VAL A 119 -0.77 12.50 -2.94
N LYS A 120 -1.35 13.17 -1.94
CA LYS A 120 -0.69 14.21 -1.17
C LYS A 120 0.64 13.64 -0.67
N GLU A 121 1.72 14.29 -1.07
CA GLU A 121 3.05 14.09 -0.51
C GLU A 121 2.95 14.12 1.02
N GLU A 122 3.33 13.01 1.66
CA GLU A 122 3.65 13.01 3.08
C GLU A 122 4.91 13.86 3.27
N LEU A 123 4.69 15.08 3.76
CA LEU A 123 5.73 15.89 4.39
C LEU A 123 6.38 15.08 5.52
N PRO A 124 7.72 15.01 5.63
CA PRO A 124 8.35 14.42 6.79
C PRO A 124 8.04 15.29 8.02
N LEU A 125 7.32 14.72 8.98
CA LEU A 125 7.08 15.32 10.29
C LEU A 125 8.43 15.51 11.02
N PRO A 126 8.66 16.66 11.69
CA PRO A 126 9.78 16.80 12.62
C PRO A 126 9.59 15.83 13.80
N PRO A 127 10.69 15.40 14.45
CA PRO A 127 10.62 14.39 15.52
C PRO A 127 9.72 14.90 16.65
N ALA A 128 8.75 14.06 17.01
CA ALA A 128 7.83 14.30 18.12
C ALA A 128 8.59 14.25 19.44
N GLU A 129 8.54 15.35 20.20
CA GLU A 129 8.74 15.30 21.65
C GLU A 129 7.64 14.41 22.26
N GLU A 130 8.02 13.54 23.19
CA GLU A 130 7.13 12.63 23.88
C GLU A 130 5.98 13.40 24.55
N PRO A 131 4.70 13.02 24.36
CA PRO A 131 3.63 13.62 25.13
C PRO A 131 3.69 13.09 26.56
N GLU A 132 3.99 13.98 27.51
CA GLU A 132 3.65 13.77 28.91
C GLU A 132 2.17 13.40 29.02
N GLU A 133 1.88 12.32 29.75
CA GLU A 133 0.52 11.87 30.04
C GLU A 133 -0.34 13.05 30.53
N PRO A 134 -1.51 13.33 29.92
CA PRO A 134 -2.46 14.20 30.57
C PRO A 134 -3.00 13.44 31.77
N LYS A 135 -2.47 13.75 32.95
CA LYS A 135 -3.21 13.53 34.20
C LYS A 135 -4.55 14.22 34.01
N GLU A 136 -5.60 13.43 33.82
CA GLU A 136 -6.97 13.91 33.89
C GLU A 136 -7.16 14.53 35.28
N SER A 137 -6.92 15.84 35.38
CA SER A 137 -7.49 16.63 36.44
C SER A 137 -8.99 16.57 36.23
N PHE A 138 -9.67 15.73 37.00
CA PHE A 138 -11.10 15.90 37.26
C PHE A 138 -11.36 17.39 37.36
N ARG A 139 -12.26 17.94 36.54
CA ARG A 139 -12.70 19.34 36.66
C ARG A 139 -13.31 19.50 38.05
N LYS A 140 -12.50 19.87 39.04
CA LYS A 140 -12.98 20.49 40.25
C LYS A 140 -13.47 21.85 39.79
N GLY A 141 -14.79 22.06 39.83
CA GLY A 141 -15.38 23.38 39.67
C GLY A 141 -14.67 24.40 40.59
N PRO A 142 -14.83 25.71 40.35
CA PRO A 142 -14.15 26.74 41.12
C PRO A 142 -14.26 26.39 42.60
N GLY A 143 -13.10 26.27 43.27
CA GLY A 143 -13.01 25.84 44.65
C GLY A 143 -14.06 26.53 45.51
N ARG A 144 -14.69 25.76 46.40
CA ARG A 144 -15.75 26.23 47.30
C ARG A 144 -15.28 27.52 47.98
N SER A 145 -15.98 28.63 47.75
CA SER A 145 -15.68 29.88 48.42
C SER A 145 -15.74 29.69 49.94
N GLU A 146 -14.94 30.44 50.69
CA GLU A 146 -14.97 30.42 52.16
C GLU A 146 -16.39 30.69 52.68
N ALA A 147 -17.15 31.55 51.98
CA ALA A 147 -18.56 31.82 52.26
C ALA A 147 -19.45 30.57 52.09
N TRP A 148 -19.19 29.73 51.09
CA TRP A 148 -19.92 28.46 50.89
C TRP A 148 -19.58 27.45 51.99
N ILE A 149 -18.31 27.37 52.39
CA ILE A 149 -17.84 26.47 53.47
C ILE A 149 -18.46 26.88 54.80
N ALA A 150 -18.46 28.18 55.13
CA ALA A 150 -19.11 28.72 56.32
C ALA A 150 -20.62 28.44 56.35
N LYS A 151 -21.32 28.71 55.24
CA LYS A 151 -22.76 28.42 55.10
C LYS A 151 -23.08 26.93 55.23
N ARG A 152 -22.21 26.04 54.72
CA ARG A 152 -22.34 24.59 54.88
C ARG A 152 -22.06 24.12 56.29
N ARG A 153 -21.08 24.70 57.00
CA ARG A 153 -20.82 24.43 58.43
C ARG A 153 -22.03 24.81 59.29
N GLN A 154 -22.60 26.00 59.09
CA GLN A 154 -23.83 26.44 59.75
C GLN A 154 -25.02 25.49 59.46
N SER A 155 -25.22 25.15 58.19
CA SER A 155 -26.29 24.21 57.79
C SER A 155 -26.08 22.82 58.38
N SER A 156 -24.83 22.35 58.47
CA SER A 156 -24.48 21.05 59.06
C SER A 156 -24.73 21.02 60.57
N ALA A 157 -24.40 22.10 61.29
CA ALA A 157 -24.63 22.18 62.72
C ALA A 157 -26.13 22.25 63.08
N ILE A 158 -26.93 22.99 62.31
CA ILE A 158 -28.41 23.00 62.46
C ILE A 158 -29.01 21.61 62.21
N VAL A 159 -28.53 20.88 61.20
CA VAL A 159 -28.97 19.49 60.95
C VAL A 159 -28.47 18.55 62.07
N GLY A 160 -27.26 18.77 62.57
CA GLY A 160 -26.69 18.05 63.72
C GLY A 160 -27.60 18.13 64.94
N ILE A 161 -28.13 19.32 65.26
CA ILE A 161 -29.06 19.51 66.38
C ILE A 161 -30.31 18.63 66.19
N GLN A 162 -30.86 18.58 64.98
CA GLN A 162 -32.03 17.74 64.68
C GLN A 162 -31.73 16.24 64.85
N LEU A 163 -30.53 15.79 64.45
CA LEU A 163 -30.11 14.40 64.58
C LEU A 163 -29.90 14.00 66.04
N VAL A 164 -29.30 14.86 66.86
CA VAL A 164 -29.11 14.61 68.30
C VAL A 164 -30.47 14.48 68.99
N LEU A 165 -31.41 15.40 68.70
CA LEU A 165 -32.78 15.34 69.22
C LEU A 165 -33.53 14.09 68.73
N GLU A 166 -33.30 13.64 67.49
CA GLU A 166 -33.88 12.40 66.95
C GLU A 166 -33.35 11.18 67.72
N GLN A 167 -32.03 11.11 67.94
CA GLN A 167 -31.39 10.02 68.69
C GLN A 167 -31.86 9.98 70.15
N GLU A 168 -31.93 11.14 70.81
CA GLU A 168 -32.42 11.26 72.19
C GLU A 168 -33.85 10.75 72.31
N ARG A 169 -34.78 11.19 71.44
CA ARG A 169 -36.19 10.76 71.45
C ARG A 169 -36.37 9.26 71.13
N ARG A 170 -35.35 8.59 70.61
CA ARG A 170 -35.33 7.15 70.32
C ARG A 170 -34.63 6.32 71.39
N ASN A 171 -34.16 6.95 72.47
CA ASN A 171 -33.30 6.34 73.48
C ASN A 171 -31.96 5.82 72.90
N GLY A 172 -31.47 6.42 71.83
CA GLY A 172 -30.20 6.05 71.17
C GLY A 172 -28.96 6.71 71.79
N CYS A 173 -29.15 7.74 72.60
CA CYS A 173 -28.12 8.36 73.43
C CYS A 173 -28.75 8.77 74.78
N THR A 174 -27.93 8.89 75.82
CA THR A 174 -28.41 9.39 77.11
C THR A 174 -28.68 10.89 77.03
N LYS A 175 -29.48 11.42 77.97
CA LYS A 175 -29.79 12.86 78.03
C LYS A 175 -28.51 13.69 78.19
N GLU A 176 -27.58 13.23 79.02
CA GLU A 176 -26.29 13.87 79.25
C GLU A 176 -25.42 13.91 77.99
N GLU A 177 -25.33 12.80 77.25
CA GLU A 177 -24.61 12.74 75.97
C GLU A 177 -25.24 13.65 74.90
N ALA A 178 -26.57 13.73 74.88
CA ALA A 178 -27.28 14.63 73.98
C ALA A 178 -27.00 16.09 74.30
N ASP A 179 -27.01 16.46 75.59
CA ASP A 179 -26.76 17.83 76.04
C ASP A 179 -25.32 18.26 75.72
N VAL A 180 -24.32 17.40 75.90
CA VAL A 180 -22.91 17.65 75.49
C VAL A 180 -22.79 17.89 73.99
N ARG A 181 -23.40 17.04 73.15
CA ARG A 181 -23.35 17.21 71.69
C ARG A 181 -24.11 18.46 71.22
N LEU A 182 -25.23 18.80 71.88
CA LEU A 182 -25.97 20.01 71.58
C LEU A 182 -25.19 21.27 71.94
N ARG A 183 -24.38 21.24 73.02
CA ARG A 183 -23.46 22.31 73.39
C ARG A 183 -22.40 22.56 72.33
N GLU A 184 -21.68 21.51 71.92
CA GLU A 184 -20.65 21.60 70.86
C GLU A 184 -21.22 22.20 69.57
N LEU A 185 -22.46 21.81 69.21
CA LEU A 185 -23.14 22.32 68.02
C LEU A 185 -23.64 23.76 68.19
N ALA A 186 -24.05 24.17 69.39
CA ALA A 186 -24.44 25.54 69.70
C ALA A 186 -23.23 26.48 69.66
N ASP A 187 -22.11 26.07 70.26
CA ASP A 187 -20.86 26.83 70.26
C ASP A 187 -20.34 27.00 68.82
N ALA A 188 -20.34 25.93 68.02
CA ALA A 188 -19.95 25.97 66.61
C ALA A 188 -20.86 26.88 65.76
N LEU A 189 -22.13 27.07 66.13
CA LEU A 189 -23.04 28.01 65.44
C LEU A 189 -22.74 29.46 65.81
N VAL A 190 -22.46 29.73 67.09
CA VAL A 190 -22.10 31.07 67.58
C VAL A 190 -20.75 31.51 67.00
N GLU A 191 -19.75 30.62 66.95
CA GLU A 191 -18.45 30.89 66.31
C GLU A 191 -18.57 31.16 64.80
N ALA A 192 -19.49 30.47 64.13
CA ALA A 192 -19.66 30.58 62.68
C ALA A 192 -20.40 31.85 62.22
N ASP A 193 -21.19 32.50 63.09
CA ASP A 193 -21.82 33.80 62.82
C ASP A 193 -22.09 34.58 64.12
N PRO A 194 -21.11 35.36 64.61
CA PRO A 194 -21.25 36.14 65.84
C PRO A 194 -22.32 37.23 65.77
N GLU A 195 -22.69 37.67 64.56
CA GLU A 195 -23.67 38.75 64.33
C GLU A 195 -25.12 38.22 64.23
N SER A 196 -25.31 36.90 64.26
CA SER A 196 -26.64 36.27 64.18
C SER A 196 -27.47 36.51 65.42
N SER A 197 -28.65 37.11 65.27
CA SER A 197 -29.61 37.29 66.35
C SER A 197 -30.32 36.00 66.78
N LEU A 198 -30.19 34.90 66.04
CA LEU A 198 -30.87 33.62 66.33
C LEU A 198 -30.05 32.71 67.26
N TYR A 199 -28.74 32.65 67.06
CA TYR A 199 -27.87 31.65 67.73
C TYR A 199 -27.73 31.85 69.24
N PRO A 200 -27.68 33.08 69.78
CA PRO A 200 -27.71 33.28 71.23
C PRO A 200 -29.00 32.77 71.89
N LEU A 201 -30.14 32.76 71.17
CA LEU A 201 -31.38 32.18 71.70
C LEU A 201 -31.38 30.65 71.68
N LEU A 202 -30.74 30.04 70.67
CA LEU A 202 -30.51 28.60 70.65
C LEU A 202 -29.52 28.18 71.74
N ASP A 203 -28.48 28.99 71.97
CA ASP A 203 -27.54 28.80 73.06
C ASP A 203 -28.22 28.87 74.43
N ALA A 204 -29.08 29.87 74.66
CA ALA A 204 -29.93 29.95 75.84
C ALA A 204 -30.85 28.72 76.00
N MET A 205 -31.34 28.14 74.90
CA MET A 205 -32.13 26.91 74.92
C MET A 205 -31.30 25.70 75.40
N VAL A 206 -30.04 25.58 74.98
CA VAL A 206 -29.13 24.52 75.46
C VAL A 206 -28.71 24.76 76.91
N MET A 207 -28.44 26.01 77.30
CA MET A 207 -28.13 26.39 78.69
C MET A 207 -29.26 26.03 79.66
N LEU A 208 -30.51 26.17 79.23
CA LEU A 208 -31.68 25.73 80.00
C LEU A 208 -31.72 24.21 80.22
N ARG A 209 -31.20 23.42 79.27
CA ARG A 209 -31.13 21.95 79.38
C ARG A 209 -30.01 21.50 80.32
N GLU A 210 -28.89 22.23 80.32
CA GLU A 210 -27.74 22.07 81.22
C GLU A 210 -27.94 22.67 82.63
N GLU A 211 -29.16 23.13 82.95
CA GLU A 211 -29.50 23.76 84.24
C GLU A 211 -28.82 25.12 84.53
N ARG A 212 -28.13 25.73 83.55
CA ARG A 212 -27.52 27.08 83.64
C ARG A 212 -28.53 28.22 83.44
N ARG A 213 -29.50 28.31 84.35
CA ARG A 213 -30.64 29.24 84.22
C ARG A 213 -30.28 30.73 84.28
N GLU A 214 -29.34 31.13 85.12
CA GLU A 214 -29.00 32.55 85.31
C GLU A 214 -28.42 33.19 84.04
N GLU A 215 -27.53 32.45 83.37
CA GLU A 215 -26.88 32.86 82.12
C GLU A 215 -27.88 32.94 80.96
N ALA A 216 -28.74 31.92 80.81
CA ALA A 216 -29.84 31.93 79.84
C ALA A 216 -30.78 33.12 80.09
N GLY A 217 -31.09 33.41 81.36
CA GLY A 217 -31.92 34.54 81.77
C GLY A 217 -31.29 35.91 81.50
N TRP A 218 -29.95 36.02 81.46
CA TRP A 218 -29.27 37.24 81.06
C TRP A 218 -29.44 37.51 79.56
N ILE A 219 -29.27 36.47 78.72
CA ILE A 219 -29.51 36.55 77.27
C ILE A 219 -30.96 36.95 77.01
N LEU A 220 -31.95 36.29 77.63
CA LEU A 220 -33.37 36.58 77.42
C LEU A 220 -33.77 38.01 77.86
N ARG A 221 -33.27 38.48 79.01
CA ARG A 221 -33.54 39.86 79.49
C ARG A 221 -32.87 40.92 78.62
N LYS A 222 -31.68 40.63 78.08
CA LYS A 222 -31.00 41.48 77.10
C LYS A 222 -31.85 41.61 75.83
N TYR A 223 -32.38 40.49 75.34
CA TYR A 223 -33.28 40.41 74.18
C TYR A 223 -34.63 41.11 74.42
N GLU A 224 -35.23 41.01 75.63
CA GLU A 224 -36.45 41.75 76.00
C GLU A 224 -36.24 43.27 75.98
N ARG A 225 -35.07 43.76 76.40
CA ARG A 225 -34.74 45.20 76.47
C ARG A 225 -34.45 45.83 75.10
N THR A 226 -33.90 45.08 74.14
CA THR A 226 -33.54 45.58 72.79
C THR A 226 -34.73 45.73 71.82
N ARG A 227 -35.99 45.61 72.28
CA ARG A 227 -37.21 45.80 71.46
C ARG A 227 -37.27 44.92 70.19
N LEU A 228 -37.28 43.60 70.37
CA LEU A 228 -37.55 42.61 69.31
C LEU A 228 -38.81 42.85 68.45
N PHE A 229 -39.77 43.66 68.92
CA PHE A 229 -40.91 44.13 68.10
C PHE A 229 -40.48 44.86 66.81
N GLN A 230 -39.23 45.32 66.72
CA GLN A 230 -38.70 46.05 65.56
C GLN A 230 -37.85 45.18 64.61
N GLN A 231 -37.41 43.97 65.00
CA GLN A 231 -36.75 43.06 64.08
C GLN A 231 -37.78 42.36 63.19
N ARG A 232 -37.62 42.45 61.87
CA ARG A 232 -38.50 41.80 60.87
C ARG A 232 -38.32 40.27 60.80
N ASP A 233 -37.34 39.70 61.52
CA ASP A 233 -37.05 38.27 61.48
C ASP A 233 -37.99 37.46 62.39
N ARG A 234 -38.85 36.69 61.73
CA ARG A 234 -39.93 35.91 62.32
C ARG A 234 -39.40 34.72 63.13
N LYS A 235 -38.29 34.12 62.71
CA LYS A 235 -37.72 32.93 63.35
C LYS A 235 -37.17 33.26 64.73
N VAL A 236 -36.49 34.40 64.85
CA VAL A 236 -35.95 34.91 66.13
C VAL A 236 -37.08 35.15 67.12
N SER A 237 -38.17 35.78 66.67
CA SER A 237 -39.37 36.00 67.50
C SER A 237 -40.00 34.68 67.99
N ALA A 238 -40.12 33.68 67.11
CA ALA A 238 -40.69 32.38 67.46
C ALA A 238 -39.82 31.60 68.48
N VAL A 239 -38.50 31.57 68.27
CA VAL A 239 -37.56 30.90 69.18
C VAL A 239 -37.54 31.61 70.54
N PHE A 240 -37.53 32.94 70.57
CA PHE A 240 -37.59 33.69 71.82
C PHE A 240 -38.86 33.36 72.63
N LEU A 241 -40.04 33.35 72.01
CA LEU A 241 -41.29 33.01 72.69
C LEU A 241 -41.27 31.60 73.28
N TYR A 242 -40.69 30.63 72.56
CA TYR A 242 -40.51 29.27 73.04
C TYR A 242 -39.55 29.19 74.23
N VAL A 243 -38.34 29.75 74.09
CA VAL A 243 -37.30 29.69 75.13
C VAL A 243 -37.71 30.47 76.39
N ASN A 244 -38.35 31.64 76.23
CA ASN A 244 -38.87 32.42 77.36
C ASN A 244 -39.99 31.68 78.10
N SER A 245 -40.87 30.97 77.38
CA SER A 245 -41.90 30.15 78.01
C SER A 245 -41.30 29.00 78.84
N ARG A 246 -40.21 28.39 78.36
CA ARG A 246 -39.46 27.33 79.06
C ARG A 246 -38.66 27.85 80.25
N PHE A 247 -38.14 29.08 80.19
CA PHE A 247 -37.40 29.73 81.26
C PHE A 247 -38.32 30.16 82.42
N ARG A 248 -39.45 30.83 82.13
CA ARG A 248 -40.36 31.35 83.17
C ARG A 248 -41.24 30.29 83.82
N GLN A 249 -41.58 29.21 83.12
CA GLN A 249 -42.38 28.08 83.63
C GLN A 249 -43.73 28.49 84.26
N ASP A 250 -44.30 29.60 83.80
CA ASP A 250 -45.57 30.17 84.28
C ASP A 250 -46.71 29.87 83.28
N GLU A 251 -47.86 29.42 83.79
CA GLU A 251 -49.04 29.07 82.99
C GLU A 251 -49.63 30.28 82.25
N GLU A 252 -49.60 31.48 82.84
CA GLU A 252 -50.14 32.69 82.20
C GLU A 252 -49.22 33.18 81.08
N VAL A 253 -47.91 33.15 81.33
CA VAL A 253 -46.90 33.53 80.33
C VAL A 253 -46.88 32.54 79.17
N THR A 254 -46.94 31.23 79.46
CA THR A 254 -47.00 30.20 78.43
C THR A 254 -48.28 30.32 77.59
N ALA A 255 -49.45 30.58 78.20
CA ALA A 255 -50.69 30.82 77.47
C ALA A 255 -50.61 32.07 76.56
N SER A 256 -50.01 33.15 77.04
CA SER A 256 -49.77 34.37 76.24
C SER A 256 -48.82 34.11 75.07
N CYS A 257 -47.70 33.40 75.31
CA CYS A 257 -46.77 32.99 74.26
C CYS A 257 -47.43 32.06 73.22
N VAL A 258 -48.25 31.10 73.65
CA VAL A 258 -49.01 30.21 72.75
C VAL A 258 -50.01 31.00 71.91
N ALA A 259 -50.72 31.96 72.48
CA ALA A 259 -51.65 32.82 71.72
C ALA A 259 -50.93 33.65 70.65
N GLN A 260 -49.71 34.13 70.94
CA GLN A 260 -48.87 34.84 69.96
C GLN A 260 -48.33 33.90 68.88
N LEU A 261 -47.88 32.69 69.24
CA LEU A 261 -47.46 31.66 68.29
C LEU A 261 -48.62 31.19 67.40
N GLN A 262 -49.85 31.07 67.92
CA GLN A 262 -51.05 30.76 67.13
C GLN A 262 -51.37 31.87 66.12
N LYS A 263 -51.27 33.16 66.52
CA LYS A 263 -51.41 34.29 65.58
C LYS A 263 -50.34 34.27 64.48
N MET A 264 -49.10 33.90 64.83
CA MET A 264 -48.02 33.74 63.85
C MET A 264 -48.29 32.56 62.90
N TYR A 265 -48.76 31.43 63.42
CA TYR A 265 -49.12 30.24 62.62
C TYR A 265 -50.32 30.47 61.69
N GLN A 266 -51.32 31.26 62.11
CA GLN A 266 -52.44 31.64 61.22
C GLN A 266 -51.97 32.44 60.00
N LYS A 267 -50.95 33.29 60.17
CA LYS A 267 -50.36 34.08 59.09
C LYS A 267 -49.38 33.27 58.23
N HIS A 268 -48.64 32.36 58.86
CA HIS A 268 -47.58 31.55 58.25
C HIS A 268 -47.68 30.08 58.65
N PRO A 269 -48.69 29.35 58.15
CA PRO A 269 -48.88 27.94 58.47
C PRO A 269 -47.76 27.04 57.94
N GLU A 270 -46.92 27.50 57.03
CA GLU A 270 -45.80 26.78 56.42
C GLU A 270 -44.53 26.73 57.29
N ASP A 271 -44.44 27.53 58.37
CA ASP A 271 -43.22 27.59 59.19
C ASP A 271 -43.12 26.37 60.13
N GLY A 272 -42.15 25.51 59.85
CA GLY A 272 -41.90 24.29 60.61
C GLY A 272 -41.48 24.53 62.07
N LEU A 273 -40.79 25.63 62.37
CA LEU A 273 -40.35 25.93 63.75
C LEU A 273 -41.52 26.35 64.63
N ILE A 274 -42.39 27.23 64.12
CA ILE A 274 -43.60 27.68 64.83
C ILE A 274 -44.49 26.47 65.11
N THR A 275 -44.63 25.58 64.13
CA THR A 275 -45.45 24.38 64.28
C THR A 275 -44.87 23.41 65.30
N ALA A 276 -43.54 23.20 65.32
CA ALA A 276 -42.88 22.38 66.34
C ALA A 276 -43.11 22.92 67.75
N PHE A 277 -43.00 24.24 67.95
CA PHE A 277 -43.26 24.87 69.25
C PHE A 277 -44.72 24.76 69.68
N LEU A 278 -45.68 24.92 68.76
CA LEU A 278 -47.10 24.71 69.05
C LEU A 278 -47.41 23.25 69.38
N LEU A 279 -46.81 22.28 68.69
CA LEU A 279 -46.96 20.85 69.00
C LEU A 279 -46.43 20.51 70.41
N GLU A 280 -45.46 21.26 70.93
CA GLU A 280 -44.89 21.06 72.26
C GLU A 280 -45.55 21.89 73.37
N LEU A 281 -46.08 23.08 73.09
CA LEU A 281 -46.62 24.00 74.11
C LEU A 281 -48.16 24.03 74.16
N ASP A 282 -48.86 23.81 73.05
CA ASP A 282 -50.32 23.93 73.00
C ASP A 282 -51.03 22.71 73.64
N PRO A 283 -51.77 22.87 74.75
CA PRO A 283 -52.44 21.77 75.42
C PRO A 283 -53.59 21.17 74.57
N LYS A 284 -54.19 21.93 73.64
CA LYS A 284 -55.26 21.44 72.77
C LYS A 284 -54.73 20.46 71.72
N LEU A 285 -53.56 20.77 71.13
CA LEU A 285 -52.90 19.92 70.15
C LEU A 285 -52.29 18.66 70.77
N LYS A 286 -51.93 18.69 72.07
CA LYS A 286 -51.48 17.49 72.80
C LYS A 286 -52.59 16.47 73.02
N LYS A 287 -53.81 16.93 73.33
CA LYS A 287 -54.94 16.05 73.65
C LYS A 287 -55.56 15.37 72.43
N ASN A 288 -55.49 15.98 71.24
CA ASN A 288 -56.20 15.48 70.06
C ASN A 288 -55.25 14.94 68.97
N ALA A 289 -55.00 13.63 69.03
CA ALA A 289 -54.10 12.91 68.13
C ALA A 289 -54.43 13.07 66.63
N ARG A 290 -55.72 13.08 66.26
CA ARG A 290 -56.15 13.26 64.86
C ARG A 290 -55.80 14.64 64.33
N THR A 291 -56.10 15.70 65.10
CA THR A 291 -55.71 17.06 64.70
C THR A 291 -54.20 17.25 64.67
N ARG A 292 -53.47 16.61 65.60
CA ARG A 292 -52.01 16.60 65.62
C ARG A 292 -51.43 15.96 64.35
N TYR A 293 -51.97 14.80 63.94
CA TYR A 293 -51.57 14.13 62.70
C TYR A 293 -51.86 14.97 61.45
N MET A 294 -53.03 15.62 61.37
CA MET A 294 -53.37 16.51 60.25
C MET A 294 -52.44 17.73 60.14
N VAL A 295 -52.01 18.29 61.28
CA VAL A 295 -51.03 19.40 61.30
C VAL A 295 -49.67 18.94 60.77
N LEU A 296 -49.20 17.75 61.16
CA LEU A 296 -47.96 17.15 60.63
C LEU A 296 -48.05 16.89 59.13
N GLU A 297 -49.19 16.37 58.65
CA GLU A 297 -49.42 16.15 57.22
C GLU A 297 -49.43 17.47 56.44
N ARG A 298 -50.05 18.53 57.00
CA ARG A 298 -50.04 19.87 56.40
C ARG A 298 -48.63 20.44 56.30
N GLN A 299 -47.79 20.28 57.33
CA GLN A 299 -46.39 20.67 57.30
C GLN A 299 -45.60 19.97 56.20
N PHE A 300 -45.82 18.67 56.05
CA PHE A 300 -45.19 17.90 54.97
C PHE A 300 -45.58 18.44 53.59
N ARG A 301 -46.87 18.72 53.38
CA ARG A 301 -47.37 19.29 52.11
C ARG A 301 -46.88 20.72 51.85
N ALA A 302 -46.59 21.50 52.91
CA ALA A 302 -45.98 22.82 52.81
C ALA A 302 -44.48 22.78 52.43
N GLY A 303 -43.86 21.60 52.35
CA GLY A 303 -42.47 21.41 51.94
C GLY A 303 -41.50 21.09 53.08
N THR A 304 -41.98 21.00 54.32
CA THR A 304 -41.14 20.66 55.48
C THR A 304 -40.74 19.18 55.44
N ARG A 305 -39.44 18.91 55.21
CA ARG A 305 -38.86 17.56 55.22
C ARG A 305 -37.93 17.42 56.41
N ASN A 306 -38.45 16.95 57.53
CA ASN A 306 -37.72 16.82 58.80
C ASN A 306 -37.95 15.41 59.40
N ARG A 307 -36.88 14.76 59.86
CA ARG A 307 -36.95 13.42 60.47
C ARG A 307 -37.73 13.41 61.79
N LEU A 308 -37.62 14.47 62.57
CA LEU A 308 -38.39 14.64 63.81
C LEU A 308 -39.91 14.67 63.54
N LEU A 309 -40.31 15.24 62.40
CA LEU A 309 -41.71 15.26 61.97
C LEU A 309 -42.20 13.84 61.61
N TYR A 310 -41.36 13.04 60.94
CA TYR A 310 -41.70 11.64 60.64
C TYR A 310 -41.76 10.77 61.89
N GLN A 311 -40.85 10.98 62.84
CA GLN A 311 -40.84 10.29 64.12
C GLN A 311 -42.10 10.57 64.95
N GLU A 312 -42.51 11.85 65.06
CA GLU A 312 -43.77 12.23 65.73
C GLU A 312 -44.99 11.63 65.03
N ALA A 313 -45.00 11.62 63.70
CA ALA A 313 -46.10 11.02 62.94
C ALA A 313 -46.13 9.49 63.08
N TRP A 314 -44.98 8.81 63.12
CA TRP A 314 -44.88 7.38 63.38
C TRP A 314 -45.38 7.01 64.78
N LYS A 315 -45.06 7.80 65.79
CA LYS A 315 -45.55 7.58 67.16
C LYS A 315 -47.08 7.53 67.19
N LEU A 316 -47.73 8.47 66.53
CA LEU A 316 -49.19 8.51 66.43
C LEU A 316 -49.75 7.31 65.64
N LEU A 317 -49.11 6.93 64.52
CA LEU A 317 -49.53 5.75 63.74
C LEU A 317 -49.35 4.44 64.50
N ARG A 318 -48.28 4.32 65.28
CA ARG A 318 -48.00 3.14 66.11
C ARG A 318 -49.04 2.98 67.22
N GLU A 319 -49.53 4.09 67.77
CA GLU A 319 -50.61 4.09 68.77
C GLU A 319 -51.98 3.81 68.13
N ASP A 320 -52.26 4.37 66.94
CA ASP A 320 -53.50 4.15 66.20
C ASP A 320 -53.27 4.08 64.68
N MET A 321 -53.21 2.85 64.13
CA MET A 321 -53.04 2.60 62.71
C MET A 321 -54.26 2.99 61.87
N ALA A 322 -55.44 3.25 62.47
CA ALA A 322 -56.61 3.71 61.72
C ALA A 322 -56.43 5.11 61.12
N LEU A 323 -55.47 5.89 61.63
CA LEU A 323 -55.05 7.17 61.05
C LEU A 323 -54.42 6.99 59.65
N PHE A 324 -53.91 5.80 59.33
CA PHE A 324 -53.38 5.48 58.00
C PHE A 324 -54.52 5.23 57.00
N THR A 325 -54.82 6.24 56.18
CA THR A 325 -55.92 6.17 55.20
C THR A 325 -55.46 5.86 53.79
N ARG A 326 -54.25 6.30 53.41
CA ARG A 326 -53.70 6.14 52.05
C ARG A 326 -52.18 6.17 52.05
N LEU A 327 -51.59 5.44 51.10
CA LEU A 327 -50.15 5.44 50.86
C LEU A 327 -49.78 6.58 49.89
N ASP A 328 -49.55 7.77 50.44
CA ASP A 328 -49.14 9.00 49.76
C ASP A 328 -47.72 9.44 50.14
N GLY A 329 -47.25 10.56 49.61
CA GLY A 329 -45.87 11.03 49.83
C GLY A 329 -45.52 11.24 51.32
N PHE A 330 -46.49 11.57 52.16
CA PHE A 330 -46.29 11.79 53.59
C PHE A 330 -46.11 10.45 54.32
N THR A 331 -47.06 9.55 54.13
CA THR A 331 -47.04 8.20 54.73
C THR A 331 -45.86 7.37 54.24
N LEU A 332 -45.47 7.48 52.96
CA LEU A 332 -44.27 6.83 52.42
C LEU A 332 -42.98 7.23 53.15
N GLN A 333 -42.84 8.50 53.53
CA GLN A 333 -41.64 8.98 54.26
C GLN A 333 -41.64 8.49 55.70
N ILE A 334 -42.81 8.45 56.34
CA ILE A 334 -42.96 7.92 57.70
C ILE A 334 -42.63 6.43 57.74
N PHE A 335 -43.27 5.63 56.87
CA PHE A 335 -43.04 4.20 56.82
C PHE A 335 -41.65 3.85 56.30
N GLY A 336 -41.09 4.63 55.35
CA GLY A 336 -39.70 4.48 54.91
C GLY A 336 -38.72 4.69 56.06
N TRP A 337 -38.89 5.77 56.83
CA TRP A 337 -38.10 6.01 58.05
C TRP A 337 -38.31 4.89 59.09
N ALA A 338 -39.53 4.38 59.26
CA ALA A 338 -39.80 3.28 60.17
C ALA A 338 -39.14 1.96 59.70
N ALA A 339 -39.11 1.72 58.38
CA ALA A 339 -38.47 0.56 57.76
C ALA A 339 -36.95 0.58 57.96
N ASP A 340 -36.30 1.72 57.69
CA ASP A 340 -34.85 1.90 57.85
C ASP A 340 -34.36 1.61 59.28
N HIS A 341 -35.26 1.75 60.25
CA HIS A 341 -34.98 1.53 61.66
C HIS A 341 -35.58 0.24 62.24
N GLY A 342 -36.19 -0.61 61.40
CA GLY A 342 -36.72 -1.91 61.82
C GLY A 342 -37.97 -1.84 62.71
N PHE A 343 -38.73 -0.75 62.66
CA PHE A 343 -39.93 -0.57 63.49
C PHE A 343 -41.23 -1.15 62.90
N LEU A 344 -41.20 -1.65 61.67
CA LEU A 344 -42.38 -2.21 60.99
C LEU A 344 -42.81 -3.54 61.63
N THR A 345 -44.10 -3.63 61.98
CA THR A 345 -44.75 -4.88 62.42
C THR A 345 -45.32 -5.67 61.23
N ALA A 346 -45.59 -6.96 61.42
CA ALA A 346 -46.18 -7.81 60.38
C ALA A 346 -47.58 -7.31 59.93
N GLU A 347 -48.41 -6.87 60.88
CA GLU A 347 -49.73 -6.29 60.59
C GLU A 347 -49.61 -5.00 59.76
N ALA A 348 -48.69 -4.10 60.14
CA ALA A 348 -48.43 -2.89 59.38
C ALA A 348 -47.94 -3.20 57.96
N ALA A 349 -47.05 -4.19 57.80
CA ALA A 349 -46.53 -4.60 56.50
C ALA A 349 -47.64 -5.09 55.54
N GLN A 350 -48.61 -5.87 56.02
CA GLN A 350 -49.73 -6.34 55.21
C GLN A 350 -50.69 -5.21 54.83
N ILE A 351 -51.02 -4.31 55.77
CA ILE A 351 -51.90 -3.16 55.50
C ILE A 351 -51.26 -2.22 54.48
N ILE A 352 -49.94 -1.97 54.57
CA ILE A 352 -49.19 -1.18 53.58
C ILE A 352 -49.20 -1.87 52.21
N ALA A 353 -48.96 -3.19 52.15
CA ALA A 353 -48.96 -3.95 50.91
C ALA A 353 -50.32 -3.93 50.20
N ALA A 354 -51.43 -4.02 50.93
CA ALA A 354 -52.77 -3.92 50.37
C ALA A 354 -53.04 -2.55 49.72
N GLN A 355 -52.46 -1.47 50.25
CA GLN A 355 -52.59 -0.12 49.69
C GLN A 355 -51.69 0.12 48.46
N ALA A 356 -50.74 -0.77 48.17
CA ALA A 356 -49.82 -0.62 47.03
C ALA A 356 -50.56 -0.57 45.67
N ALA A 357 -51.72 -1.22 45.55
CA ALA A 357 -52.55 -1.17 44.36
C ALA A 357 -53.05 0.25 44.00
N ARG A 358 -53.17 1.13 45.00
CA ARG A 358 -53.65 2.51 44.84
C ARG A 358 -52.55 3.50 44.45
N LEU A 359 -51.28 3.08 44.46
CA LEU A 359 -50.18 3.91 44.00
C LEU A 359 -50.31 4.14 42.49
N LYS A 360 -50.39 5.40 42.07
CA LYS A 360 -50.44 5.76 40.65
C LYS A 360 -49.05 5.82 40.01
N ASN A 361 -48.06 6.25 40.77
CA ASN A 361 -46.71 6.53 40.28
C ASN A 361 -45.68 5.62 40.95
N TRP A 362 -44.66 5.24 40.19
CA TRP A 362 -43.48 4.56 40.73
C TRP A 362 -42.64 5.49 41.58
N SER A 363 -42.09 4.97 42.69
CA SER A 363 -41.06 5.67 43.48
C SER A 363 -40.09 4.67 44.11
N LEU A 364 -38.82 5.06 44.17
CA LEU A 364 -37.76 4.29 44.82
C LEU A 364 -38.07 4.03 46.30
N LEU A 365 -38.67 5.00 46.98
CA LEU A 365 -39.07 4.86 48.39
C LEU A 365 -40.21 3.85 48.57
N ALA A 366 -41.23 3.88 47.71
CA ALA A 366 -42.29 2.86 47.77
C ALA A 366 -41.74 1.46 47.46
N ALA A 367 -40.85 1.34 46.49
CA ALA A 367 -40.17 0.09 46.19
C ALA A 367 -39.35 -0.43 47.39
N GLY A 368 -38.52 0.42 48.00
CA GLY A 368 -37.72 0.07 49.18
C GLY A 368 -38.59 -0.34 50.36
N LEU A 369 -39.65 0.42 50.64
CA LEU A 369 -40.61 0.12 51.69
C LEU A 369 -41.30 -1.23 51.48
N LEU A 370 -41.83 -1.50 50.28
CA LEU A 370 -42.55 -2.76 50.02
C LEU A 370 -41.63 -3.98 50.07
N LYS A 371 -40.36 -3.83 49.69
CA LYS A 371 -39.35 -4.88 49.91
C LYS A 371 -39.14 -5.14 51.40
N ALA A 372 -39.04 -4.09 52.22
CA ALA A 372 -38.95 -4.22 53.67
C ALA A 372 -40.23 -4.90 54.23
N CYS A 373 -41.42 -4.55 53.73
CA CYS A 373 -42.67 -5.23 54.11
C CYS A 373 -42.63 -6.73 53.80
N TYR A 374 -42.10 -7.13 52.63
CA TYR A 374 -41.92 -8.54 52.31
C TYR A 374 -40.90 -9.24 53.21
N GLN A 375 -39.80 -8.58 53.59
CA GLN A 375 -38.82 -9.14 54.52
C GLN A 375 -39.42 -9.41 55.89
N VAL A 376 -40.32 -8.53 56.36
CA VAL A 376 -41.03 -8.69 57.64
C VAL A 376 -42.13 -9.75 57.56
N SER A 377 -42.89 -9.80 56.45
CA SER A 377 -43.98 -10.77 56.25
C SER A 377 -43.99 -11.28 54.80
N PRO A 378 -43.32 -12.40 54.49
CA PRO A 378 -43.37 -13.01 53.18
C PRO A 378 -44.75 -13.59 52.89
N SER A 379 -45.53 -12.95 52.02
CA SER A 379 -46.87 -13.40 51.61
C SER A 379 -47.11 -13.13 50.13
N ARG A 380 -48.18 -13.71 49.58
CA ARG A 380 -48.63 -13.42 48.23
C ARG A 380 -48.96 -11.93 48.04
N GLU A 381 -49.53 -11.28 49.05
CA GLU A 381 -49.86 -9.85 48.96
C GLU A 381 -48.62 -8.97 49.01
N THR A 382 -47.64 -9.29 49.87
CA THR A 382 -46.41 -8.47 49.98
C THR A 382 -45.50 -8.65 48.77
N ALA A 383 -45.32 -9.89 48.27
CA ALA A 383 -44.59 -10.13 47.02
C ALA A 383 -45.32 -9.48 45.83
N GLY A 384 -46.65 -9.58 45.83
CA GLY A 384 -47.46 -8.99 44.79
C GLY A 384 -47.43 -7.47 44.77
N ALA A 385 -47.39 -6.82 45.94
CA ALA A 385 -47.24 -5.38 46.05
C ALA A 385 -45.93 -4.88 45.41
N VAL A 386 -44.81 -5.59 45.64
CA VAL A 386 -43.52 -5.27 45.02
C VAL A 386 -43.60 -5.39 43.50
N CYS A 387 -44.12 -6.52 42.99
CA CYS A 387 -44.30 -6.73 41.54
C CYS A 387 -45.18 -5.64 40.92
N SER A 388 -46.27 -5.28 41.59
CA SER A 388 -47.22 -4.27 41.11
C SER A 388 -46.59 -2.88 40.98
N VAL A 389 -45.73 -2.47 41.93
CA VAL A 389 -45.00 -1.20 41.84
C VAL A 389 -43.92 -1.24 40.74
N TYR A 390 -43.26 -2.39 40.56
CA TYR A 390 -42.24 -2.56 39.55
C TYR A 390 -42.80 -2.52 38.12
N ILE A 391 -43.96 -3.15 37.90
CA ILE A 391 -44.71 -3.09 36.63
C ILE A 391 -45.09 -1.65 36.30
N ARG A 392 -45.63 -0.90 37.28
CA ARG A 392 -45.93 0.54 37.10
C ARG A 392 -44.70 1.39 36.79
N GLY A 393 -43.53 0.98 37.30
CA GLY A 393 -42.25 1.61 37.02
C GLY A 393 -41.57 1.15 35.74
N HIS A 394 -42.24 0.31 34.93
CA HIS A 394 -41.69 -0.31 33.72
C HIS A 394 -40.31 -0.97 33.95
N ARG A 395 -40.09 -1.55 35.13
CA ARG A 395 -38.81 -2.17 35.50
C ARG A 395 -38.63 -3.52 34.81
N MET A 396 -37.56 -3.66 34.04
CA MET A 396 -37.20 -4.87 33.27
C MET A 396 -35.78 -5.38 33.60
N ASP A 397 -35.22 -4.93 34.71
CA ASP A 397 -33.87 -5.27 35.17
C ASP A 397 -33.83 -6.60 35.95
N SER A 398 -32.62 -7.12 36.16
CA SER A 398 -32.39 -8.36 36.91
C SER A 398 -32.98 -8.34 38.31
N ASP A 399 -32.94 -7.20 39.00
CA ASP A 399 -33.53 -7.07 40.33
C ASP A 399 -35.05 -7.21 40.28
N ALA A 400 -35.68 -6.69 39.22
CA ALA A 400 -37.12 -6.85 38.99
C ALA A 400 -37.49 -8.29 38.67
N PHE A 401 -36.65 -9.00 37.92
CA PHE A 401 -36.85 -10.41 37.61
C PHE A 401 -36.95 -11.28 38.87
N VAL A 402 -36.12 -11.03 39.89
CA VAL A 402 -36.17 -11.78 41.16
C VAL A 402 -37.56 -11.67 41.81
N TRP A 403 -38.18 -10.49 41.74
CA TRP A 403 -39.51 -10.28 42.30
C TRP A 403 -40.61 -10.85 41.41
N TYR A 404 -40.54 -10.68 40.10
CA TYR A 404 -41.50 -11.30 39.18
C TYR A 404 -41.48 -12.82 39.28
N LYS A 405 -40.30 -13.43 39.42
CA LYS A 405 -40.16 -14.87 39.68
C LYS A 405 -40.89 -15.29 40.95
N LYS A 406 -40.66 -14.59 42.08
CA LYS A 406 -41.38 -14.84 43.34
C LYS A 406 -42.89 -14.62 43.21
N GLY A 407 -43.31 -13.61 42.44
CA GLY A 407 -44.72 -13.35 42.16
C GLY A 407 -45.39 -14.48 41.38
N VAL A 408 -44.69 -15.07 40.41
CA VAL A 408 -45.16 -16.24 39.64
C VAL A 408 -45.18 -17.49 40.51
N GLU A 409 -44.14 -17.72 41.32
CA GLU A 409 -44.06 -18.87 42.26
C GLU A 409 -45.20 -18.86 43.30
N LEU A 410 -45.59 -17.67 43.77
CA LEU A 410 -46.67 -17.49 44.75
C LEU A 410 -48.07 -17.28 44.12
N ASP A 411 -48.20 -17.41 42.80
CA ASP A 411 -49.43 -17.17 42.05
C ASP A 411 -50.12 -15.83 42.39
N ALA A 412 -49.33 -14.76 42.37
CA ALA A 412 -49.83 -13.41 42.61
C ALA A 412 -50.71 -12.96 41.43
N LYS A 413 -52.01 -12.76 41.68
CA LYS A 413 -52.98 -12.29 40.68
C LYS A 413 -52.79 -10.81 40.34
N ILE A 414 -51.78 -10.50 39.52
CA ILE A 414 -51.44 -9.15 39.08
C ILE A 414 -51.49 -9.10 37.55
N THR A 415 -52.05 -8.01 37.02
CA THR A 415 -52.07 -7.73 35.59
C THR A 415 -50.66 -7.58 35.03
N ASN A 416 -50.41 -8.16 33.87
CA ASN A 416 -49.15 -8.11 33.12
C ASN A 416 -47.94 -8.79 33.78
N LEU A 417 -48.14 -9.62 34.81
CA LEU A 417 -47.04 -10.26 35.52
C LEU A 417 -46.17 -11.14 34.61
N TYR A 418 -46.80 -11.94 33.73
CA TYR A 418 -46.11 -12.88 32.85
C TYR A 418 -45.34 -12.17 31.73
N GLU A 419 -45.85 -11.05 31.21
CA GLU A 419 -45.19 -10.21 30.22
C GLU A 419 -43.94 -9.57 30.82
N TYR A 420 -44.06 -8.95 31.99
CA TYR A 420 -42.90 -8.35 32.67
C TYR A 420 -41.88 -9.38 33.14
N PHE A 421 -42.32 -10.60 33.47
CA PHE A 421 -41.44 -11.73 33.71
C PHE A 421 -40.59 -12.06 32.46
N MET A 422 -41.22 -12.11 31.28
CA MET A 422 -40.49 -12.32 30.01
C MET A 422 -39.63 -11.12 29.61
N TYR A 423 -40.05 -9.90 29.94
CA TYR A 423 -39.31 -8.69 29.62
C TYR A 423 -38.03 -8.54 30.46
N ALA A 424 -38.10 -8.97 31.72
CA ALA A 424 -36.98 -8.95 32.65
C ALA A 424 -36.13 -10.23 32.63
N LEU A 425 -36.43 -11.19 31.74
CA LEU A 425 -35.76 -12.48 31.68
C LEU A 425 -34.24 -12.29 31.43
N PRO A 426 -33.37 -12.77 32.33
CA PRO A 426 -31.92 -12.68 32.14
C PRO A 426 -31.46 -13.51 30.94
N GLU A 427 -30.45 -13.04 30.21
CA GLU A 427 -29.88 -13.76 29.05
C GLU A 427 -29.32 -15.15 29.44
N ASN A 428 -28.82 -15.29 30.67
CA ASN A 428 -28.24 -16.52 31.22
C ASN A 428 -29.26 -17.38 31.99
N TYR A 429 -30.55 -17.35 31.61
CA TYR A 429 -31.57 -18.14 32.29
C TYR A 429 -31.49 -19.62 31.91
N ASN A 430 -30.88 -20.42 32.78
CA ASN A 430 -30.52 -21.82 32.51
C ASN A 430 -31.53 -22.86 33.02
N GLN A 431 -32.79 -22.48 33.20
CA GLN A 431 -33.85 -23.35 33.73
C GLN A 431 -35.04 -23.35 32.79
N LEU A 432 -35.90 -24.37 32.87
CA LEU A 432 -37.18 -24.35 32.15
C LEU A 432 -38.08 -23.23 32.73
N LEU A 433 -38.74 -22.47 31.86
CA LEU A 433 -39.72 -21.46 32.30
C LEU A 433 -40.89 -22.15 33.05
N PRO A 434 -41.48 -21.50 34.08
CA PRO A 434 -42.61 -22.08 34.80
C PRO A 434 -43.78 -22.42 33.88
N ARG A 435 -44.46 -23.54 34.12
CA ARG A 435 -45.58 -24.02 33.30
C ARG A 435 -46.68 -22.97 33.15
N GLN A 436 -46.92 -22.14 34.17
CA GLN A 436 -47.89 -21.05 34.13
C GLN A 436 -47.58 -20.04 33.02
N VAL A 437 -46.30 -19.76 32.77
CA VAL A 437 -45.85 -18.82 31.72
C VAL A 437 -46.15 -19.39 30.33
N PHE A 438 -45.83 -20.67 30.10
CA PHE A 438 -46.15 -21.34 28.84
C PHE A 438 -47.66 -21.43 28.59
N LEU A 439 -48.46 -21.76 29.61
CA LEU A 439 -49.91 -21.80 29.45
C LEU A 439 -50.47 -20.41 29.14
N TYR A 440 -50.00 -19.37 29.82
CA TYR A 440 -50.46 -18.00 29.59
C TYR A 440 -50.24 -17.55 28.14
N PHE A 441 -49.03 -17.75 27.58
CA PHE A 441 -48.72 -17.33 26.21
C PHE A 441 -49.28 -18.25 25.12
N GLN A 442 -49.74 -19.44 25.48
CA GLN A 442 -50.45 -20.32 24.57
C GLN A 442 -51.82 -19.73 24.21
N TYR A 443 -52.50 -19.13 25.20
CA TYR A 443 -53.80 -18.48 25.02
C TYR A 443 -53.66 -17.00 24.60
N HIS A 444 -52.69 -16.28 25.16
CA HIS A 444 -52.48 -14.85 24.92
C HIS A 444 -51.22 -14.62 24.07
N ASN A 445 -51.40 -14.37 22.78
CA ASN A 445 -50.30 -14.12 21.85
C ASN A 445 -49.76 -12.67 21.91
N THR A 446 -49.35 -12.22 23.08
CA THR A 446 -48.91 -10.83 23.33
C THR A 446 -47.40 -10.60 23.15
N LEU A 447 -46.62 -11.66 22.92
CA LEU A 447 -45.15 -11.59 22.82
C LEU A 447 -44.63 -11.04 21.49
N THR A 448 -43.57 -10.25 21.56
CA THR A 448 -42.79 -9.82 20.39
C THR A 448 -41.98 -10.97 19.80
N ASN A 449 -41.52 -10.84 18.54
CA ASN A 449 -40.73 -11.88 17.88
C ASN A 449 -39.47 -12.26 18.69
N ARG A 450 -38.77 -11.28 19.28
CA ARG A 450 -37.59 -11.53 20.13
C ARG A 450 -37.94 -12.39 21.36
N GLN A 451 -39.07 -12.12 22.00
CA GLN A 451 -39.50 -12.86 23.18
C GLN A 451 -40.03 -14.25 22.82
N LYS A 452 -40.70 -14.39 21.67
CA LYS A 452 -41.08 -15.70 21.12
C LYS A 452 -39.86 -16.56 20.84
N THR A 453 -38.82 -16.00 20.23
CA THR A 453 -37.53 -16.68 20.04
C THR A 453 -36.98 -17.18 21.38
N ALA A 454 -36.94 -16.31 22.41
CA ALA A 454 -36.46 -16.71 23.74
C ALA A 454 -37.32 -17.81 24.38
N LEU A 455 -38.65 -17.73 24.26
CA LEU A 455 -39.58 -18.74 24.77
C LEU A 455 -39.39 -20.09 24.08
N PHE A 456 -39.29 -20.11 22.76
CA PHE A 456 -39.04 -21.33 21.98
C PHE A 456 -37.65 -21.91 22.25
N CYS A 457 -36.61 -21.08 22.31
CA CYS A 457 -35.26 -21.53 22.68
C CYS A 457 -35.25 -22.20 24.05
N ASN A 458 -35.93 -21.62 25.05
CA ASN A 458 -36.01 -22.21 26.37
C ASN A 458 -36.74 -23.57 26.35
N LEU A 459 -37.87 -23.65 25.65
CA LEU A 459 -38.65 -24.88 25.51
C LEU A 459 -37.83 -26.01 24.88
N ILE A 460 -37.01 -25.73 23.85
CA ILE A 460 -36.22 -26.75 23.16
C ILE A 460 -34.94 -27.10 23.93
N ARG A 461 -34.30 -26.14 24.62
CA ARG A 461 -33.07 -26.40 25.38
C ARG A 461 -33.33 -27.19 26.67
N TYR A 462 -34.44 -26.94 27.36
CA TYR A 462 -34.70 -27.49 28.69
C TYR A 462 -35.97 -28.36 28.78
N GLY A 463 -36.84 -28.35 27.77
CA GLY A 463 -38.03 -29.20 27.72
C GLY A 463 -37.72 -30.61 27.23
N LYS A 464 -38.49 -31.60 27.69
CA LYS A 464 -38.37 -32.98 27.25
C LYS A 464 -39.23 -33.23 26.00
N GLN A 465 -38.65 -33.84 24.98
CA GLN A 465 -39.39 -34.28 23.80
C GLN A 465 -40.43 -35.35 24.20
N GLY A 466 -41.69 -35.18 23.78
CA GLY A 466 -42.81 -36.07 24.12
C GLY A 466 -43.72 -35.59 25.26
N GLU A 467 -43.40 -34.48 25.95
CA GLU A 467 -44.34 -33.85 26.88
C GLU A 467 -45.49 -33.14 26.13
N GLU A 468 -46.72 -33.18 26.67
CA GLU A 468 -47.90 -32.52 26.09
C GLU A 468 -47.65 -31.03 25.77
N LEU A 469 -46.89 -30.34 26.62
CA LEU A 469 -46.52 -28.94 26.42
C LEU A 469 -45.69 -28.77 25.14
N TYR A 470 -44.70 -29.61 24.89
CA TYR A 470 -43.85 -29.53 23.70
C TYR A 470 -44.64 -29.76 22.42
N GLU A 471 -45.47 -30.82 22.40
CA GLU A 471 -46.30 -31.16 21.25
C GLU A 471 -47.30 -30.06 20.90
N SER A 472 -47.89 -29.42 21.92
CA SER A 472 -48.82 -28.31 21.73
C SER A 472 -48.18 -27.09 21.03
N TYR A 473 -46.88 -26.86 21.29
CA TYR A 473 -46.13 -25.74 20.72
C TYR A 473 -45.43 -26.08 19.40
N ARG A 474 -45.32 -27.36 19.02
CA ARG A 474 -44.58 -27.82 17.82
C ARG A 474 -45.08 -27.16 16.53
N ARG A 475 -46.40 -27.09 16.35
CA ARG A 475 -47.02 -26.46 15.17
C ARG A 475 -46.77 -24.95 15.16
N GLN A 476 -46.98 -24.28 16.29
CA GLN A 476 -46.77 -22.84 16.43
C GLN A 476 -45.30 -22.46 16.18
N LEU A 477 -44.35 -23.29 16.61
CA LEU A 477 -42.92 -23.14 16.34
C LEU A 477 -42.63 -23.19 14.83
N GLN A 478 -43.16 -24.17 14.10
CA GLN A 478 -42.95 -24.25 12.64
C GLN A 478 -43.52 -23.04 11.90
N GLU A 479 -44.75 -22.65 12.24
CA GLU A 479 -45.39 -21.46 11.65
C GLU A 479 -44.59 -20.18 11.96
N PHE A 480 -44.06 -20.07 13.19
CA PHE A 480 -43.18 -18.97 13.58
C PHE A 480 -41.88 -18.94 12.78
N LEU A 481 -41.17 -20.07 12.67
CA LEU A 481 -39.91 -20.15 11.93
C LEU A 481 -40.12 -19.83 10.44
N ARG A 482 -41.16 -20.38 9.81
CA ARG A 482 -41.52 -20.07 8.41
C ARG A 482 -41.80 -18.58 8.22
N LYS A 483 -42.53 -17.95 9.15
CA LYS A 483 -42.79 -16.51 9.12
C LYS A 483 -41.53 -15.67 9.26
N GLN A 484 -40.65 -16.01 10.22
CA GLN A 484 -39.38 -15.30 10.40
C GLN A 484 -38.46 -15.45 9.16
N LEU A 485 -38.48 -16.63 8.54
CA LEU A 485 -37.68 -16.94 7.36
C LEU A 485 -38.14 -16.13 6.15
N ARG A 486 -39.46 -16.08 5.91
CA ARG A 486 -40.05 -15.26 4.84
C ARG A 486 -39.67 -13.78 4.94
N GLU A 487 -39.52 -13.26 6.16
CA GLU A 487 -39.06 -11.90 6.44
C GLU A 487 -37.53 -11.75 6.48
N ARG A 488 -36.75 -12.80 6.14
CA ARG A 488 -35.28 -12.84 6.11
C ARG A 488 -34.62 -12.40 7.43
N ARG A 489 -35.26 -12.67 8.56
CA ARG A 489 -34.74 -12.28 9.88
C ARG A 489 -33.74 -13.29 10.40
N LEU A 490 -32.62 -12.78 10.93
CA LEU A 490 -31.58 -13.60 11.54
C LEU A 490 -31.12 -12.99 12.86
N ASN A 491 -30.98 -13.85 13.88
CA ASN A 491 -30.21 -13.59 15.10
C ASN A 491 -29.60 -14.91 15.58
N GLU A 492 -28.74 -14.87 16.61
CA GLU A 492 -28.01 -16.07 17.06
C GLU A 492 -28.94 -17.19 17.55
N ASP A 493 -29.98 -16.82 18.31
CA ASP A 493 -30.97 -17.78 18.80
C ASP A 493 -31.88 -18.34 17.69
N LEU A 494 -32.31 -17.51 16.74
CA LEU A 494 -33.08 -17.93 15.56
C LEU A 494 -32.27 -18.82 14.64
N ALA A 495 -30.98 -18.54 14.43
CA ALA A 495 -30.10 -19.39 13.65
C ALA A 495 -30.02 -20.80 14.25
N TRP A 496 -29.89 -20.88 15.58
CA TRP A 496 -29.92 -22.14 16.31
C TRP A 496 -31.26 -22.86 16.18
N LEU A 497 -32.38 -22.13 16.29
CA LEU A 497 -33.73 -22.69 16.08
C LEU A 497 -33.94 -23.19 14.65
N TYR A 498 -33.42 -22.48 13.65
CA TYR A 498 -33.48 -22.92 12.26
C TYR A 498 -32.72 -24.24 12.07
N GLY A 499 -31.47 -24.32 12.54
CA GLY A 499 -30.67 -25.54 12.42
C GLY A 499 -31.26 -26.75 13.13
N LYS A 500 -31.91 -26.57 14.29
CA LYS A 500 -32.45 -27.69 15.08
C LYS A 500 -33.88 -28.09 14.75
N CYS A 501 -34.73 -27.15 14.34
CA CYS A 501 -36.17 -27.40 14.26
C CYS A 501 -36.77 -27.15 12.88
N LEU A 502 -36.12 -26.42 11.97
CA LEU A 502 -36.71 -26.14 10.66
C LEU A 502 -36.74 -27.40 9.79
N LEU A 503 -37.94 -27.77 9.33
CA LEU A 503 -38.12 -28.88 8.39
C LEU A 503 -37.85 -28.41 6.95
N ALA A 504 -36.57 -28.25 6.60
CA ALA A 504 -36.13 -27.67 5.33
C ALA A 504 -36.61 -28.42 4.08
N GLU A 505 -36.78 -29.74 4.16
CA GLU A 505 -37.28 -30.58 3.05
C GLU A 505 -38.71 -30.23 2.63
N THR A 506 -39.51 -29.71 3.56
CA THR A 506 -40.92 -29.35 3.34
C THR A 506 -41.12 -27.91 2.89
N LEU A 507 -40.04 -27.16 2.60
CA LEU A 507 -40.13 -25.77 2.21
C LEU A 507 -40.53 -25.61 0.73
N GLU A 508 -41.37 -24.61 0.49
CA GLU A 508 -41.71 -24.07 -0.83
C GLU A 508 -40.52 -23.30 -1.42
N GLU A 509 -40.53 -23.08 -2.73
CA GLU A 509 -39.43 -22.43 -3.45
C GLU A 509 -39.14 -21.01 -2.92
N ASP A 510 -40.16 -20.17 -2.72
CA ASP A 510 -40.01 -18.83 -2.13
C ASP A 510 -39.32 -18.84 -0.74
N LEU A 511 -39.62 -19.86 0.07
CA LEU A 511 -39.01 -20.01 1.39
C LEU A 511 -37.59 -20.57 1.30
N LEU A 512 -37.28 -21.35 0.27
CA LEU A 512 -35.93 -21.80 -0.04
C LEU A 512 -35.06 -20.64 -0.51
N GLU A 513 -35.58 -19.74 -1.33
CA GLU A 513 -34.86 -18.51 -1.71
C GLU A 513 -34.54 -17.67 -0.47
N ALA A 514 -35.52 -17.47 0.42
CA ALA A 514 -35.30 -16.75 1.66
C ALA A 514 -34.28 -17.47 2.57
N LEU A 515 -34.24 -18.81 2.56
CA LEU A 515 -33.23 -19.60 3.25
C LEU A 515 -31.84 -19.39 2.65
N ALA A 516 -31.72 -19.39 1.32
CA ALA A 516 -30.47 -19.12 0.62
C ALA A 516 -29.94 -17.72 0.96
N ASP A 517 -30.79 -16.70 0.96
CA ASP A 517 -30.42 -15.35 1.39
C ASP A 517 -29.88 -15.33 2.84
N VAL A 518 -30.59 -15.97 3.77
CA VAL A 518 -30.23 -16.00 5.19
C VAL A 518 -28.93 -16.80 5.44
N LEU A 519 -28.63 -17.84 4.66
CA LEU A 519 -27.40 -18.63 4.76
C LEU A 519 -26.12 -17.80 4.52
N PHE A 520 -26.21 -16.74 3.72
CA PHE A 520 -25.08 -15.86 3.40
C PHE A 520 -25.03 -14.59 4.25
N LEU A 521 -26.00 -14.37 5.15
CA LEU A 521 -25.96 -13.25 6.09
C LEU A 521 -24.88 -13.48 7.17
N ARG A 522 -24.05 -12.46 7.36
CA ARG A 522 -23.03 -12.41 8.41
C ARG A 522 -23.32 -11.26 9.37
N LYS A 523 -23.05 -11.48 10.66
CA LYS A 523 -23.18 -10.48 11.71
C LYS A 523 -21.95 -9.56 11.67
N LEU A 524 -22.13 -8.32 11.28
CA LEU A 524 -21.15 -7.25 11.42
C LEU A 524 -21.36 -6.56 12.76
N THR A 525 -20.31 -6.47 13.57
CA THR A 525 -20.32 -5.71 14.83
C THR A 525 -19.28 -4.59 14.78
N CYS A 526 -19.73 -3.37 15.02
CA CYS A 526 -18.90 -2.16 15.07
C CYS A 526 -19.09 -1.49 16.43
N ARG A 527 -17.98 -1.22 17.13
CA ARG A 527 -18.01 -0.58 18.46
C ARG A 527 -18.18 0.94 18.37
N GLU A 528 -17.94 1.52 17.21
CA GLU A 528 -17.86 2.96 17.05
C GLU A 528 -19.25 3.58 16.82
N LYS A 529 -19.64 4.51 17.68
CA LYS A 529 -21.02 5.05 17.73
C LYS A 529 -21.38 5.97 16.56
N ARG A 530 -20.39 6.50 15.84
CA ARG A 530 -20.60 7.40 14.68
C ARG A 530 -21.15 6.67 13.46
N ILE A 531 -20.88 5.36 13.34
CA ILE A 531 -21.28 4.56 12.19
C ILE A 531 -22.77 4.23 12.29
N ARG A 532 -23.50 4.48 11.20
CA ARG A 532 -24.96 4.26 11.10
C ARG A 532 -25.34 3.21 10.07
N GLN A 533 -24.55 3.03 9.02
CA GLN A 533 -24.85 2.08 7.95
C GLN A 533 -23.60 1.33 7.50
N ALA A 534 -23.80 0.15 6.92
CA ALA A 534 -22.78 -0.63 6.22
C ALA A 534 -23.22 -0.84 4.78
N GLU A 535 -22.35 -0.53 3.83
CA GLU A 535 -22.52 -0.73 2.40
C GLU A 535 -21.64 -1.92 1.99
N VAL A 536 -22.24 -2.92 1.35
CA VAL A 536 -21.51 -4.05 0.76
C VAL A 536 -21.55 -3.93 -0.74
N SER A 537 -20.37 -3.88 -1.35
CA SER A 537 -20.19 -3.87 -2.79
C SER A 537 -19.43 -5.11 -3.24
N TYR A 538 -19.82 -5.63 -4.39
CA TYR A 538 -19.20 -6.77 -5.05
C TYR A 538 -18.59 -6.30 -6.35
N GLU A 539 -17.43 -6.84 -6.72
CA GLU A 539 -16.88 -6.58 -8.07
C GLU A 539 -17.82 -7.16 -9.15
N GLN A 540 -18.61 -8.18 -8.80
CA GLN A 540 -19.53 -8.88 -9.68
C GLN A 540 -20.86 -8.15 -9.91
N LEU A 541 -21.29 -7.26 -9.00
CA LEU A 541 -22.62 -6.65 -9.03
C LEU A 541 -22.54 -5.14 -9.24
N GLU A 542 -23.47 -4.59 -10.00
CA GLU A 542 -23.54 -3.15 -10.26
C GLU A 542 -24.10 -2.38 -9.05
N GLN A 543 -25.10 -2.98 -8.40
CA GLN A 543 -25.76 -2.38 -7.23
C GLN A 543 -25.07 -2.76 -5.92
N LYS A 544 -25.01 -1.79 -5.02
CA LYS A 544 -24.47 -1.95 -3.67
C LYS A 544 -25.60 -2.20 -2.68
N VAL A 545 -25.37 -3.08 -1.70
CA VAL A 545 -26.34 -3.41 -0.66
C VAL A 545 -26.06 -2.57 0.57
N THR A 546 -26.97 -1.68 0.94
CA THR A 546 -26.82 -0.82 2.13
C THR A 546 -27.73 -1.29 3.25
N VAL A 547 -27.16 -1.51 4.43
CA VAL A 547 -27.89 -2.02 5.61
C VAL A 547 -27.64 -1.11 6.82
N PRO A 548 -28.69 -0.68 7.55
CA PRO A 548 -28.53 0.13 8.75
C PRO A 548 -27.99 -0.69 9.94
N LEU A 549 -27.14 -0.07 10.77
CA LEU A 549 -26.68 -0.64 12.04
C LEU A 549 -27.67 -0.34 13.16
N ALA A 550 -28.21 -1.39 13.77
CA ALA A 550 -29.00 -1.30 15.00
C ALA A 550 -28.10 -1.62 16.20
N SER A 551 -27.89 -0.63 17.08
CA SER A 551 -27.04 -0.77 18.28
C SER A 551 -25.62 -1.29 17.98
N GLY A 552 -25.01 -0.82 16.88
CA GLY A 552 -23.67 -1.22 16.46
C GLY A 552 -23.60 -2.59 15.77
N CYS A 553 -24.73 -3.24 15.46
CA CYS A 553 -24.78 -4.51 14.74
C CYS A 553 -25.55 -4.38 13.42
N ALA A 554 -25.09 -5.03 12.36
CA ALA A 554 -25.80 -5.18 11.09
C ALA A 554 -25.68 -6.61 10.56
N TRP A 555 -26.66 -7.04 9.74
CA TRP A 555 -26.64 -8.32 9.04
C TRP A 555 -26.44 -8.06 7.57
N ILE A 556 -25.26 -8.40 7.07
CA ILE A 556 -24.88 -8.11 5.69
C ILE A 556 -24.73 -9.40 4.89
N PRO A 557 -25.22 -9.47 3.64
CA PRO A 557 -24.95 -10.61 2.77
C PRO A 557 -23.48 -10.59 2.38
N VAL A 558 -22.81 -11.74 2.46
CA VAL A 558 -21.42 -11.90 2.01
C VAL A 558 -21.32 -13.21 1.22
N TYR A 559 -21.51 -13.09 -0.10
CA TYR A 559 -21.48 -14.23 -1.04
C TYR A 559 -20.06 -14.64 -1.41
N THR A 560 -19.15 -13.71 -1.69
CA THR A 560 -17.79 -14.01 -2.17
C THR A 560 -16.74 -13.40 -1.23
N PRO A 561 -15.50 -13.95 -1.19
CA PRO A 561 -14.42 -13.39 -0.38
C PRO A 561 -13.97 -11.99 -0.85
N GLY A 562 -14.27 -11.62 -2.10
CA GLY A 562 -13.99 -10.28 -2.65
C GLY A 562 -15.00 -9.19 -2.26
N ALA A 563 -16.00 -9.49 -1.41
CA ALA A 563 -16.97 -8.51 -0.95
C ALA A 563 -16.28 -7.36 -0.18
N ARG A 564 -16.42 -6.13 -0.67
CA ARG A 564 -15.90 -4.93 -0.02
C ARG A 564 -16.98 -4.35 0.90
N ILE A 565 -16.61 -4.11 2.15
CA ILE A 565 -17.50 -3.59 3.20
C ILE A 565 -17.04 -2.17 3.54
N VAL A 566 -17.93 -1.20 3.32
CA VAL A 566 -17.70 0.22 3.59
C VAL A 566 -18.63 0.64 4.72
N LEU A 567 -18.09 1.28 5.76
CA LEU A 567 -18.89 1.81 6.86
C LEU A 567 -19.22 3.28 6.60
N LEU A 568 -20.47 3.67 6.87
CA LEU A 568 -20.99 5.02 6.66
C LEU A 568 -21.39 5.66 7.98
N ASP A 569 -20.95 6.88 8.22
CA ASP A 569 -21.41 7.70 9.36
C ASP A 569 -22.69 8.49 9.03
N GLU A 570 -23.17 9.27 10.01
CA GLU A 570 -24.37 10.10 9.89
C GLU A 570 -24.24 11.22 8.85
N TYR A 571 -23.02 11.62 8.50
CA TYR A 571 -22.73 12.64 7.50
C TYR A 571 -22.46 12.06 6.10
N GLY A 572 -22.50 10.73 5.95
CA GLY A 572 -22.22 10.03 4.70
C GLY A 572 -20.73 9.82 4.40
N ASN A 573 -19.83 10.05 5.37
CA ASN A 573 -18.41 9.77 5.17
C ASN A 573 -18.18 8.25 5.08
N ARG A 574 -17.31 7.84 4.15
CA ARG A 574 -16.97 6.45 3.84
C ARG A 574 -15.69 6.03 4.54
N TYR A 575 -15.77 4.95 5.31
CA TYR A 575 -14.63 4.38 6.03
C TYR A 575 -14.35 2.96 5.52
N GLU A 576 -13.22 2.80 4.84
CA GLU A 576 -12.69 1.51 4.41
C GLU A 576 -11.45 1.17 5.24
N LYS A 577 -11.48 0.05 5.98
CA LYS A 577 -10.40 -0.47 6.84
C LYS A 577 -9.94 0.44 8.01
N THR A 578 -10.27 1.72 8.00
CA THR A 578 -9.91 2.70 9.06
C THR A 578 -10.67 2.46 10.36
N VAL A 579 -11.90 1.93 10.27
CA VAL A 579 -12.73 1.59 11.43
C VAL A 579 -12.76 0.07 11.62
N PRO A 580 -12.35 -0.45 12.80
CA PRO A 580 -12.37 -1.88 13.05
C PRO A 580 -13.80 -2.39 13.24
N TYR A 581 -14.10 -3.52 12.62
CA TYR A 581 -15.34 -4.28 12.79
C TYR A 581 -15.05 -5.78 12.88
N ASP A 582 -15.93 -6.53 13.54
CA ASP A 582 -15.88 -7.99 13.58
C ASP A 582 -17.02 -8.59 12.75
N LEU A 583 -16.70 -9.63 11.97
CA LEU A 583 -17.62 -10.27 11.03
C LEU A 583 -17.78 -11.76 11.36
N LYS A 584 -18.91 -12.12 11.97
CA LYS A 584 -19.19 -13.50 12.41
C LYS A 584 -20.23 -14.17 11.52
N ARG A 585 -19.89 -15.37 11.01
CA ARG A 585 -20.87 -16.25 10.34
C ARG A 585 -21.65 -17.02 11.42
N VAL A 586 -22.96 -16.82 11.45
CA VAL A 586 -23.84 -17.39 12.50
C VAL A 586 -24.59 -18.62 12.01
N MET A 587 -25.01 -18.64 10.74
CA MET A 587 -25.69 -19.79 10.12
C MET A 587 -24.67 -20.70 9.42
N ILE A 588 -24.45 -21.89 9.96
CA ILE A 588 -23.53 -22.90 9.41
C ILE A 588 -24.26 -24.25 9.35
N GLU A 589 -25.06 -24.43 8.30
CA GLU A 589 -25.82 -25.67 8.09
C GLU A 589 -25.54 -26.22 6.67
N PRO A 590 -24.61 -27.17 6.52
CA PRO A 590 -24.22 -27.69 5.21
C PRO A 590 -25.37 -28.40 4.49
N GLY A 591 -26.28 -29.04 5.24
CA GLY A 591 -27.47 -29.68 4.67
C GLY A 591 -28.41 -28.68 3.99
N PHE A 592 -28.56 -27.48 4.55
CA PHE A 592 -29.37 -26.42 3.92
C PHE A 592 -28.74 -25.90 2.64
N LEU A 593 -27.41 -25.75 2.62
CA LEU A 593 -26.68 -25.35 1.43
C LEU A 593 -26.87 -26.38 0.30
N GLN A 594 -26.69 -27.68 0.60
CA GLN A 594 -26.89 -28.76 -0.38
C GLN A 594 -28.31 -28.74 -0.95
N LEU A 595 -29.31 -28.60 -0.09
CA LEU A 595 -30.71 -28.56 -0.52
C LEU A 595 -30.99 -27.34 -1.42
N CYS A 596 -30.44 -26.17 -1.08
CA CYS A 596 -30.55 -24.97 -1.91
C CYS A 596 -29.86 -25.18 -3.27
N THR A 597 -28.68 -25.81 -3.33
CA THR A 597 -27.96 -26.03 -4.60
C THR A 597 -28.68 -26.99 -5.54
N VAL A 598 -29.42 -27.96 -5.02
CA VAL A 598 -30.16 -28.93 -5.84
C VAL A 598 -31.47 -28.33 -6.37
N ARG A 599 -32.18 -27.57 -5.54
CA ARG A 599 -33.53 -27.06 -5.86
C ARG A 599 -33.55 -25.65 -6.46
N LEU A 600 -32.61 -24.77 -6.11
CA LEU A 600 -32.57 -23.40 -6.62
C LEU A 600 -31.51 -23.26 -7.73
N LYS A 601 -31.95 -22.94 -8.94
CA LYS A 601 -31.08 -22.77 -10.11
C LYS A 601 -30.85 -21.31 -10.52
N GLU A 602 -31.77 -20.42 -10.17
CA GLU A 602 -31.77 -19.01 -10.63
C GLU A 602 -31.33 -18.00 -9.56
N HIS A 603 -31.00 -18.46 -8.36
CA HIS A 603 -30.65 -17.58 -7.26
C HIS A 603 -29.26 -16.95 -7.45
N LEU A 604 -29.21 -15.65 -7.73
CA LEU A 604 -27.97 -14.88 -7.99
C LEU A 604 -26.89 -15.05 -6.92
N GLY A 605 -27.21 -14.79 -5.64
CA GLY A 605 -26.21 -14.87 -4.54
C GLY A 605 -25.59 -16.27 -4.37
N LEU A 606 -26.41 -17.32 -4.52
CA LEU A 606 -25.99 -18.71 -4.51
C LEU A 606 -25.11 -19.03 -5.73
N ASN A 607 -25.51 -18.62 -6.93
CA ASN A 607 -24.73 -18.83 -8.15
C ASN A 607 -23.36 -18.12 -8.10
N LEU A 608 -23.31 -16.89 -7.54
CA LEU A 608 -22.06 -16.19 -7.26
C LEU A 608 -21.19 -16.94 -6.24
N TYR A 609 -21.78 -17.48 -5.17
CA TYR A 609 -21.04 -18.29 -4.20
C TYR A 609 -20.53 -19.60 -4.80
N LEU A 610 -21.30 -20.27 -5.67
CA LEU A 610 -20.89 -21.53 -6.30
C LEU A 610 -19.73 -21.32 -7.28
N LEU A 611 -19.73 -20.20 -8.01
CA LEU A 611 -18.70 -19.91 -8.99
C LEU A 611 -17.46 -19.26 -8.35
N ASP A 612 -17.65 -18.19 -7.55
CA ASP A 612 -16.59 -17.33 -7.00
C ASP A 612 -16.39 -17.45 -5.48
N GLY A 613 -17.14 -18.30 -4.77
CA GLY A 613 -17.11 -18.39 -3.30
C GLY A 613 -15.79 -18.89 -2.72
N LYS A 614 -14.95 -19.56 -3.52
CA LYS A 614 -13.59 -19.98 -3.16
C LYS A 614 -12.51 -19.03 -3.71
N GLY A 615 -12.89 -17.89 -4.27
CA GLY A 615 -12.00 -16.97 -4.96
C GLY A 615 -12.01 -17.16 -6.48
N ARG A 616 -10.99 -16.63 -7.17
CA ARG A 616 -10.88 -16.73 -8.63
C ARG A 616 -10.90 -18.18 -9.08
N HIS A 617 -11.79 -18.49 -10.02
CA HIS A 617 -11.99 -19.83 -10.54
C HIS A 617 -11.40 -19.95 -11.96
N ARG A 618 -11.40 -21.19 -12.46
CA ARG A 618 -11.27 -21.49 -13.89
C ARG A 618 -12.53 -22.23 -14.31
N LEU A 619 -13.01 -21.94 -15.51
CA LEU A 619 -14.16 -22.63 -16.08
C LEU A 619 -13.80 -24.09 -16.44
N LYS A 620 -14.72 -24.99 -16.11
CA LYS A 620 -14.71 -26.45 -16.27
C LYS A 620 -16.12 -26.91 -16.64
N GLU A 621 -16.25 -28.13 -17.16
CA GLU A 621 -17.56 -28.69 -17.54
C GLU A 621 -18.64 -28.54 -16.44
N ASP A 622 -18.26 -28.72 -15.17
CA ASP A 622 -19.20 -28.66 -14.04
C ASP A 622 -19.71 -27.25 -13.68
N ASN A 623 -19.02 -26.17 -14.08
CA ASN A 623 -19.36 -24.79 -13.67
C ASN A 623 -19.63 -23.82 -14.82
N VAL A 624 -19.42 -24.24 -16.07
CA VAL A 624 -19.66 -23.40 -17.27
C VAL A 624 -21.12 -23.00 -17.40
N GLU A 625 -22.06 -23.89 -17.07
CA GLU A 625 -23.49 -23.55 -17.06
C GLU A 625 -23.82 -22.41 -16.07
N LEU A 626 -23.11 -22.33 -14.94
CA LEU A 626 -23.30 -21.25 -13.97
C LEU A 626 -22.79 -19.91 -14.52
N ALA A 627 -21.66 -19.92 -15.24
CA ALA A 627 -21.12 -18.73 -15.89
C ALA A 627 -22.09 -18.19 -16.96
N TRP A 628 -22.68 -19.07 -17.78
CA TRP A 628 -23.71 -18.69 -18.74
C TRP A 628 -24.95 -18.07 -18.07
N LYS A 629 -25.43 -18.65 -16.97
CA LYS A 629 -26.58 -18.11 -16.21
C LYS A 629 -26.27 -16.75 -15.61
N LEU A 630 -25.07 -16.57 -15.05
CA LEU A 630 -24.65 -15.29 -14.50
C LEU A 630 -24.55 -14.22 -15.60
N MET A 631 -23.96 -14.53 -16.76
CA MET A 631 -23.90 -13.56 -17.87
C MET A 631 -25.27 -13.07 -18.33
N ALA A 632 -26.28 -13.93 -18.27
CA ALA A 632 -27.66 -13.59 -18.63
C ALA A 632 -28.40 -12.75 -17.57
N ASP A 633 -27.87 -12.64 -16.34
CA ASP A 633 -28.48 -11.84 -15.27
C ASP A 633 -28.13 -10.35 -15.46
N GLY A 634 -29.17 -9.51 -15.49
CA GLY A 634 -29.04 -8.06 -15.68
C GLY A 634 -28.47 -7.31 -14.48
N ARG A 635 -28.33 -7.94 -13.30
CA ARG A 635 -27.80 -7.29 -12.08
C ARG A 635 -26.27 -7.32 -11.99
N ILE A 636 -25.62 -8.02 -12.91
CA ILE A 636 -24.18 -8.17 -12.98
C ILE A 636 -23.52 -6.95 -13.61
N SER A 637 -22.38 -6.54 -13.06
CA SER A 637 -21.55 -5.45 -13.60
C SER A 637 -21.05 -5.78 -15.02
N GLU A 638 -21.04 -4.79 -15.91
CA GLU A 638 -20.52 -4.93 -17.28
C GLU A 638 -19.07 -5.44 -17.32
N ASP A 639 -18.22 -4.98 -16.39
CA ASP A 639 -16.83 -5.41 -16.34
C ASP A 639 -16.69 -6.88 -15.96
N TYR A 640 -17.52 -7.36 -15.04
CA TYR A 640 -17.58 -8.78 -14.69
C TYR A 640 -18.17 -9.62 -15.83
N ARG A 641 -19.19 -9.10 -16.53
CA ARG A 641 -19.75 -9.75 -17.73
C ARG A 641 -18.70 -9.92 -18.82
N ARG A 642 -17.95 -8.87 -19.15
CA ARG A 642 -16.83 -8.91 -20.11
C ARG A 642 -15.77 -9.93 -19.70
N ARG A 643 -15.44 -9.99 -18.41
CA ARG A 643 -14.49 -10.99 -17.89
C ARG A 643 -15.00 -12.42 -18.09
N LEU A 644 -16.28 -12.69 -17.76
CA LEU A 644 -16.89 -13.99 -17.99
C LEU A 644 -16.94 -14.34 -19.49
N GLN A 645 -17.19 -13.37 -20.37
CA GLN A 645 -17.14 -13.58 -21.83
C GLN A 645 -15.75 -14.05 -22.28
N LEU A 646 -14.69 -13.42 -21.80
CA LEU A 646 -13.30 -13.81 -22.11
C LEU A 646 -12.97 -15.21 -21.56
N GLU A 647 -13.36 -15.50 -20.32
CA GLU A 647 -13.14 -16.82 -19.71
C GLU A 647 -13.91 -17.93 -20.46
N LEU A 648 -15.15 -17.65 -20.90
CA LEU A 648 -15.97 -18.56 -21.68
C LEU A 648 -15.42 -18.74 -23.11
N LEU A 649 -14.96 -17.68 -23.76
CA LEU A 649 -14.26 -17.77 -25.06
C LEU A 649 -13.03 -18.68 -24.96
N ASP A 650 -12.23 -18.50 -23.90
CA ASP A 650 -11.05 -19.33 -23.65
C ASP A 650 -11.42 -20.80 -23.40
N TYR A 651 -12.51 -21.04 -22.67
CA TYR A 651 -13.02 -22.38 -22.39
C TYR A 651 -13.48 -23.07 -23.68
N GLU A 652 -14.36 -22.43 -24.45
CA GLU A 652 -14.89 -22.98 -25.69
C GLU A 652 -13.78 -23.23 -26.75
N ARG A 653 -12.75 -22.37 -26.78
CA ARG A 653 -11.54 -22.56 -27.59
C ARG A 653 -10.80 -23.84 -27.24
N ARG A 654 -10.62 -24.15 -25.95
CA ARG A 654 -9.90 -25.36 -25.48
C ARG A 654 -10.66 -26.65 -25.73
N HIS A 655 -11.99 -26.60 -25.75
CA HIS A 655 -12.85 -27.76 -25.96
C HIS A 655 -13.28 -27.96 -27.43
N HIS A 656 -12.70 -27.20 -28.37
CA HIS A 656 -12.94 -27.32 -29.82
C HIS A 656 -14.42 -27.28 -30.24
N ARG A 657 -15.26 -26.51 -29.52
CA ARG A 657 -16.70 -26.40 -29.79
C ARG A 657 -17.09 -25.23 -30.71
N LEU A 658 -16.16 -24.34 -31.03
CA LEU A 658 -16.44 -23.16 -31.85
C LEU A 658 -15.97 -23.36 -33.30
N GLU A 659 -16.88 -23.83 -34.16
CA GLU A 659 -16.78 -23.60 -35.61
C GLU A 659 -17.16 -22.14 -35.97
N GLN A 660 -17.97 -21.49 -35.12
CA GLN A 660 -18.46 -20.11 -35.27
C GLN A 660 -18.54 -19.43 -33.89
N MET A 661 -18.30 -18.11 -33.82
CA MET A 661 -18.41 -17.32 -32.58
C MET A 661 -19.88 -17.16 -32.16
N ASP A 662 -20.23 -17.53 -30.92
CA ASP A 662 -21.55 -17.23 -30.35
C ASP A 662 -21.70 -15.70 -30.17
N GLU A 663 -22.80 -15.13 -30.65
CA GLU A 663 -23.10 -13.70 -30.56
C GLU A 663 -23.04 -13.17 -29.12
N ARG A 664 -23.37 -14.01 -28.12
CA ARG A 664 -23.34 -13.65 -26.70
C ARG A 664 -21.93 -13.40 -26.16
N LEU A 665 -20.92 -13.90 -26.84
CA LEU A 665 -19.50 -13.75 -26.47
C LEU A 665 -18.83 -12.57 -27.19
N ARG A 666 -19.55 -11.90 -28.10
CA ARG A 666 -19.02 -10.74 -28.82
C ARG A 666 -18.99 -9.52 -27.89
N ILE A 667 -17.86 -8.84 -27.85
CA ILE A 667 -17.67 -7.64 -27.02
C ILE A 667 -17.91 -6.43 -27.94
N PRO A 668 -18.91 -5.57 -27.67
CA PRO A 668 -19.28 -4.48 -28.57
C PRO A 668 -18.22 -3.37 -28.64
N ASP A 669 -17.55 -3.05 -27.53
CA ASP A 669 -16.48 -2.04 -27.45
C ASP A 669 -15.15 -2.65 -26.95
N PRO A 670 -14.45 -3.44 -27.79
CA PRO A 670 -13.19 -4.08 -27.41
C PRO A 670 -12.06 -3.06 -27.16
N ASP A 671 -12.23 -1.83 -27.62
CA ASP A 671 -11.31 -0.72 -27.36
C ASP A 671 -11.33 -0.23 -25.92
N VAL A 672 -12.30 -0.62 -25.09
CA VAL A 672 -12.35 -0.24 -23.67
C VAL A 672 -11.63 -1.25 -22.78
N LEU A 673 -11.45 -2.49 -23.27
CA LEU A 673 -10.78 -3.58 -22.56
C LEU A 673 -9.33 -3.22 -22.19
N THR A 674 -8.80 -3.86 -21.15
CA THR A 674 -7.37 -3.74 -20.79
C THR A 674 -6.48 -4.34 -21.89
N ARG A 675 -5.18 -4.00 -21.94
CA ARG A 675 -4.26 -4.56 -22.96
C ARG A 675 -4.18 -6.08 -22.91
N LYS A 676 -4.20 -6.66 -21.70
CA LYS A 676 -4.22 -8.10 -21.48
C LYS A 676 -5.50 -8.74 -22.01
N ASP A 677 -6.63 -8.12 -21.71
CA ASP A 677 -7.94 -8.59 -22.17
C ASP A 677 -8.09 -8.41 -23.69
N GLN A 678 -7.53 -7.35 -24.27
CA GLN A 678 -7.45 -7.14 -25.71
C GLN A 678 -6.58 -8.20 -26.37
N ALA A 679 -5.42 -8.51 -25.80
CA ALA A 679 -4.57 -9.58 -26.29
C ALA A 679 -5.32 -10.91 -26.29
N ALA A 680 -5.95 -11.27 -25.17
CA ALA A 680 -6.78 -12.48 -25.06
C ALA A 680 -7.92 -12.49 -26.08
N TYR A 681 -8.60 -11.36 -26.30
CA TYR A 681 -9.67 -11.25 -27.29
C TYR A 681 -9.15 -11.36 -28.73
N ILE A 682 -8.05 -10.69 -29.08
CA ILE A 682 -7.39 -10.80 -30.40
C ILE A 682 -6.94 -12.23 -30.65
N GLU A 683 -6.38 -12.91 -29.65
CA GLU A 683 -5.99 -14.32 -29.73
C GLU A 683 -7.19 -15.24 -29.94
N ALA A 684 -8.32 -14.95 -29.28
CA ALA A 684 -9.57 -15.67 -29.49
C ALA A 684 -10.10 -15.48 -30.91
N LEU A 685 -10.19 -14.23 -31.39
CA LEU A 685 -10.61 -13.90 -32.77
C LEU A 685 -9.71 -14.57 -33.82
N THR A 686 -8.40 -14.55 -33.59
CA THR A 686 -7.39 -15.21 -34.43
C THR A 686 -7.63 -16.72 -34.49
N GLY A 687 -7.94 -17.35 -33.35
CA GLY A 687 -8.30 -18.77 -33.28
C GLY A 687 -9.58 -19.12 -34.03
N LEU A 688 -10.56 -18.21 -34.02
CA LEU A 688 -11.87 -18.36 -34.69
C LEU A 688 -11.87 -17.95 -36.17
N ARG A 689 -10.70 -17.62 -36.74
CA ARG A 689 -10.54 -17.14 -38.14
C ARG A 689 -11.26 -15.83 -38.47
N GLN A 690 -11.50 -14.98 -37.47
CA GLN A 690 -11.98 -13.62 -37.69
C GLN A 690 -10.80 -12.64 -37.82
N ASP A 691 -9.96 -12.88 -38.83
CA ASP A 691 -8.65 -12.23 -38.97
C ASP A 691 -8.76 -10.72 -39.27
N GLU A 692 -9.80 -10.28 -39.99
CA GLU A 692 -10.06 -8.87 -40.30
C GLU A 692 -10.44 -8.07 -39.05
N GLU A 693 -11.30 -8.62 -38.20
CA GLU A 693 -11.70 -7.98 -36.92
C GLU A 693 -10.52 -7.94 -35.94
N ALA A 694 -9.75 -9.04 -35.88
CA ALA A 694 -8.54 -9.12 -35.07
C ALA A 694 -7.51 -8.06 -35.50
N PHE A 695 -7.30 -7.90 -36.82
CA PHE A 695 -6.36 -6.91 -37.36
C PHE A 695 -6.86 -5.47 -37.20
N ALA A 696 -8.16 -5.22 -37.40
CA ALA A 696 -8.74 -3.90 -37.19
C ALA A 696 -8.58 -3.44 -35.73
N LEU A 697 -8.82 -4.34 -34.77
CA LEU A 697 -8.59 -4.08 -33.35
C LEU A 697 -7.11 -3.86 -33.04
N LEU A 698 -6.23 -4.67 -33.61
CA LEU A 698 -4.77 -4.53 -33.45
C LEU A 698 -4.25 -3.22 -34.03
N LYS A 699 -4.77 -2.78 -35.18
CA LYS A 699 -4.44 -1.51 -35.85
C LYS A 699 -4.93 -0.30 -35.06
N LYS A 700 -6.15 -0.38 -34.51
CA LYS A 700 -6.76 0.70 -33.73
C LYS A 700 -6.13 0.86 -32.35
N THR A 701 -5.85 -0.25 -31.67
CA THR A 701 -5.34 -0.23 -30.29
C THR A 701 -3.82 -0.20 -30.24
N GLY A 702 -3.11 -0.84 -31.17
CA GLY A 702 -1.64 -1.01 -31.09
C GLY A 702 -1.19 -1.99 -30.00
N CYS A 703 -2.01 -2.97 -29.62
CA CYS A 703 -1.71 -3.89 -28.51
C CYS A 703 -0.45 -4.74 -28.75
N ARG A 704 0.59 -4.56 -27.91
CA ARG A 704 1.86 -5.31 -27.96
C ARG A 704 1.89 -6.60 -27.12
N GLU A 705 0.83 -6.87 -26.35
CA GLU A 705 0.76 -7.99 -25.40
C GLU A 705 0.27 -9.32 -26.01
N VAL A 706 -0.12 -9.31 -27.29
CA VAL A 706 -0.56 -10.52 -28.03
C VAL A 706 0.54 -11.59 -28.04
N GLU A 707 0.15 -12.85 -27.84
CA GLU A 707 1.05 -14.00 -27.94
C GLU A 707 1.74 -14.06 -29.32
N PRO A 708 3.07 -14.19 -29.40
CA PRO A 708 3.82 -14.11 -30.66
C PRO A 708 3.41 -15.17 -31.68
N LYS A 709 3.09 -16.38 -31.23
CA LYS A 709 2.64 -17.48 -32.11
C LYS A 709 1.26 -17.21 -32.70
N SER A 710 0.38 -16.58 -31.95
CA SER A 710 -0.95 -16.20 -32.40
C SER A 710 -0.86 -15.01 -33.38
N LEU A 711 -0.02 -14.02 -33.07
CA LEU A 711 0.27 -12.91 -33.97
C LEU A 711 0.94 -13.38 -35.28
N LEU A 712 1.92 -14.30 -35.22
CA LEU A 712 2.53 -14.92 -36.41
C LEU A 712 1.48 -15.56 -37.31
N ARG A 713 0.57 -16.36 -36.73
CA ARG A 713 -0.50 -17.04 -37.47
C ARG A 713 -1.47 -16.06 -38.13
N LEU A 714 -1.77 -14.94 -37.45
CA LEU A 714 -2.57 -13.86 -38.02
C LEU A 714 -1.85 -13.23 -39.22
N LEU A 715 -0.59 -12.80 -39.04
CA LEU A 715 0.19 -12.14 -40.09
C LEU A 715 0.37 -13.04 -41.32
N GLN A 716 0.68 -14.33 -41.13
CA GLN A 716 0.84 -15.27 -42.24
C GLN A 716 -0.42 -15.44 -43.07
N ARG A 717 -1.60 -15.47 -42.42
CA ARG A 717 -2.88 -15.56 -43.12
C ARG A 717 -3.21 -14.27 -43.85
N LEU A 718 -3.05 -13.12 -43.20
CA LEU A 718 -3.25 -11.81 -43.83
C LEU A 718 -2.35 -11.62 -45.07
N MET A 719 -1.09 -12.06 -45.00
CA MET A 719 -0.16 -12.03 -46.13
C MET A 719 -0.56 -13.00 -47.25
N THR A 720 -1.06 -14.19 -46.90
CA THR A 720 -1.43 -15.22 -47.90
C THR A 720 -2.77 -14.89 -48.59
N GLU A 721 -3.68 -14.22 -47.89
CA GLU A 721 -5.01 -13.83 -48.38
C GLU A 721 -5.04 -12.41 -48.98
N GLU A 722 -3.90 -11.69 -49.00
CA GLU A 722 -3.77 -10.30 -49.47
C GLU A 722 -4.76 -9.31 -48.84
N LYS A 723 -5.17 -9.58 -47.58
CA LYS A 723 -6.19 -8.79 -46.88
C LYS A 723 -5.68 -7.52 -46.20
N ALA A 724 -4.36 -7.28 -46.24
CA ALA A 724 -3.74 -6.12 -45.61
C ALA A 724 -2.51 -5.64 -46.41
N ASP A 725 -2.29 -4.33 -46.40
CA ASP A 725 -1.13 -3.69 -47.02
C ASP A 725 0.17 -4.19 -46.35
N ARG A 726 1.18 -4.54 -47.16
CA ARG A 726 2.48 -5.03 -46.66
C ARG A 726 3.11 -4.05 -45.66
N GLU A 727 3.05 -2.75 -45.94
CA GLU A 727 3.58 -1.69 -45.06
C GLU A 727 2.88 -1.66 -43.69
N ALA A 728 1.57 -1.94 -43.63
CA ALA A 728 0.82 -1.96 -42.38
C ALA A 728 1.17 -3.17 -41.50
N LEU A 729 1.74 -4.22 -42.08
CA LEU A 729 2.14 -5.45 -41.37
C LEU A 729 3.55 -5.37 -40.78
N VAL A 730 4.43 -4.51 -41.34
CA VAL A 730 5.85 -4.39 -40.94
C VAL A 730 6.04 -4.18 -39.44
N PRO A 731 5.32 -3.27 -38.75
CA PRO A 731 5.53 -3.05 -37.31
C PRO A 731 5.24 -4.29 -36.46
N TYR A 732 4.24 -5.08 -36.86
CA TYR A 732 3.85 -6.30 -36.16
C TYR A 732 4.78 -7.46 -36.50
N ALA A 733 5.28 -7.54 -37.74
CA ALA A 733 6.29 -8.50 -38.14
C ALA A 733 7.61 -8.29 -37.36
N CYS A 734 8.00 -7.04 -37.13
CA CYS A 734 9.15 -6.70 -36.26
C CYS A 734 8.95 -7.22 -34.84
N GLN A 735 7.77 -6.98 -34.25
CA GLN A 735 7.45 -7.41 -32.88
C GLN A 735 7.55 -8.94 -32.71
N VAL A 736 7.15 -9.72 -33.72
CA VAL A 736 7.22 -11.18 -33.67
C VAL A 736 8.67 -11.64 -33.87
N PHE A 737 9.42 -10.97 -34.76
CA PHE A 737 10.84 -11.22 -34.99
C PHE A 737 11.71 -10.97 -33.74
N GLU A 738 11.53 -9.84 -33.05
CA GLU A 738 12.24 -9.49 -31.81
C GLU A 738 12.02 -10.53 -30.69
N LYS A 739 10.86 -11.19 -30.69
CA LYS A 739 10.53 -12.26 -29.74
C LYS A 739 11.04 -13.65 -30.19
N GLY A 740 11.81 -13.73 -31.27
CA GLY A 740 12.44 -14.94 -31.78
C GLY A 740 11.51 -15.91 -32.50
N VAL A 741 10.31 -15.47 -32.90
CA VAL A 741 9.32 -16.30 -33.60
C VAL A 741 9.16 -15.74 -35.01
N TYR A 742 9.65 -16.44 -36.04
CA TYR A 742 9.59 -15.94 -37.41
C TYR A 742 9.61 -17.08 -38.44
N THR A 743 9.23 -16.75 -39.67
CA THR A 743 9.24 -17.67 -40.82
C THR A 743 9.82 -16.96 -42.03
N GLU A 744 10.19 -17.72 -43.08
CA GLU A 744 10.71 -17.20 -44.35
C GLU A 744 9.93 -15.99 -44.88
N LYS A 745 8.59 -16.07 -44.94
CA LYS A 745 7.71 -14.96 -45.37
C LYS A 745 7.81 -13.68 -44.51
N ILE A 746 8.09 -13.82 -43.21
CA ILE A 746 8.28 -12.66 -42.33
C ILE A 746 9.64 -12.02 -42.60
N ILE A 747 10.68 -12.84 -42.79
CA ILE A 747 12.02 -12.35 -43.12
C ILE A 747 11.96 -11.62 -44.47
N GLU A 748 11.30 -12.18 -45.47
CA GLU A 748 11.08 -11.55 -46.77
C GLU A 748 10.32 -10.21 -46.67
N LEU A 749 9.29 -10.15 -45.82
CA LEU A 749 8.56 -8.91 -45.57
C LEU A 749 9.46 -7.85 -44.93
N LEU A 750 10.34 -8.26 -44.00
CA LEU A 750 11.26 -7.36 -43.31
C LEU A 750 12.40 -6.91 -44.23
N THR A 751 12.97 -7.78 -45.07
CA THR A 751 14.11 -7.43 -45.93
C THR A 751 13.84 -6.25 -46.88
N GLY A 752 12.60 -6.09 -47.34
CA GLY A 752 12.24 -5.01 -48.27
C GLY A 752 11.87 -3.67 -47.62
N ALA A 753 11.61 -3.62 -46.31
CA ALA A 753 11.03 -2.43 -45.66
C ALA A 753 11.63 -2.10 -44.27
N TYR A 754 12.44 -2.99 -43.71
CA TYR A 754 12.99 -2.85 -42.37
C TYR A 754 14.24 -1.96 -42.38
N GLN A 755 14.16 -0.86 -41.65
CA GLN A 755 15.31 0.02 -41.38
C GLN A 755 15.69 -0.12 -39.91
N GLY A 756 16.96 -0.39 -39.62
CA GLY A 756 17.46 -0.69 -38.27
C GLY A 756 18.98 -0.59 -38.17
N SER A 757 19.51 -0.79 -36.96
CA SER A 757 20.96 -0.78 -36.74
C SER A 757 21.66 -1.95 -37.43
N THR A 758 22.97 -1.83 -37.63
CA THR A 758 23.79 -2.89 -38.25
C THR A 758 23.59 -4.23 -37.55
N MET A 759 23.47 -4.24 -36.22
CA MET A 759 23.25 -5.46 -35.44
C MET A 759 21.84 -6.06 -35.62
N GLU A 760 20.81 -5.24 -35.79
CA GLU A 760 19.45 -5.71 -36.07
C GLU A 760 19.34 -6.30 -37.48
N LEU A 761 19.96 -5.65 -38.48
CA LEU A 761 20.04 -6.16 -39.84
C LEU A 761 20.87 -7.45 -39.91
N LEU A 762 21.96 -7.53 -39.15
CA LEU A 762 22.78 -8.74 -39.04
C LEU A 762 22.02 -9.89 -38.36
N ALA A 763 21.17 -9.61 -37.37
CA ALA A 763 20.27 -10.61 -36.80
C ALA A 763 19.25 -11.11 -37.84
N LEU A 764 18.70 -10.21 -38.66
CA LEU A 764 17.80 -10.55 -39.77
C LEU A 764 18.51 -11.40 -40.83
N TRP A 765 19.75 -11.04 -41.20
CA TRP A 765 20.56 -11.80 -42.14
C TRP A 765 20.89 -13.20 -41.62
N LYS A 766 21.33 -13.32 -40.35
CA LYS A 766 21.58 -14.62 -39.69
C LYS A 766 20.31 -15.48 -39.70
N ALA A 767 19.16 -14.90 -39.39
CA ALA A 767 17.88 -15.60 -39.47
C ALA A 767 17.57 -16.06 -40.90
N GLY A 768 17.75 -15.21 -41.91
CA GLY A 768 17.58 -15.59 -43.32
C GLY A 768 18.52 -16.73 -43.75
N ASN A 769 19.77 -16.69 -43.30
CA ASN A 769 20.77 -17.71 -43.60
C ASN A 769 20.40 -19.07 -42.98
N THR A 770 19.75 -19.11 -41.80
CA THR A 770 19.22 -20.37 -41.25
C THR A 770 18.15 -21.03 -42.12
N PHE A 771 17.44 -20.24 -42.94
CA PHE A 771 16.49 -20.73 -43.94
C PHE A 771 17.13 -20.93 -45.33
N GLY A 772 18.43 -20.68 -45.49
CA GLY A 772 19.12 -20.74 -46.80
C GLY A 772 18.71 -19.63 -47.77
N MET A 773 18.20 -18.50 -47.26
CA MET A 773 17.79 -17.36 -48.09
C MET A 773 19.01 -16.56 -48.57
N SER A 774 18.98 -16.17 -49.85
CA SER A 774 19.98 -15.30 -50.46
C SER A 774 19.48 -13.85 -50.44
N LEU A 775 20.11 -12.98 -49.64
CA LEU A 775 19.62 -11.62 -49.36
C LEU A 775 20.62 -10.52 -49.79
N PRO A 776 20.93 -10.38 -51.09
CA PRO A 776 22.02 -9.51 -51.57
C PRO A 776 21.85 -8.03 -51.17
N GLU A 777 20.64 -7.48 -51.27
CA GLU A 777 20.37 -6.08 -50.91
C GLU A 777 20.63 -5.80 -49.41
N LEU A 778 20.27 -6.76 -48.55
CA LEU A 778 20.52 -6.67 -47.10
C LEU A 778 22.02 -6.77 -46.80
N GLU A 779 22.74 -7.65 -47.50
CA GLU A 779 24.19 -7.81 -47.32
C GLU A 779 24.96 -6.56 -47.72
N GLU A 780 24.64 -5.97 -48.87
CA GLU A 780 25.19 -4.69 -49.29
C GLU A 780 24.89 -3.59 -48.27
N GLN A 781 23.64 -3.51 -47.78
CA GLN A 781 23.26 -2.52 -46.77
C GLN A 781 24.07 -2.67 -45.48
N ILE A 782 24.23 -3.90 -44.97
CA ILE A 782 25.01 -4.18 -43.75
C ILE A 782 26.49 -3.79 -43.96
N LEU A 783 27.08 -4.15 -45.09
CA LEU A 783 28.49 -3.82 -45.39
C LEU A 783 28.71 -2.32 -45.54
N VAL A 784 27.80 -1.64 -46.23
CA VAL A 784 27.82 -0.18 -46.42
C VAL A 784 27.67 0.54 -45.08
N GLN A 785 26.75 0.09 -44.22
CA GLN A 785 26.55 0.66 -42.88
C GLN A 785 27.79 0.44 -42.02
N ALA A 786 28.32 -0.79 -41.96
CA ALA A 786 29.51 -1.12 -41.17
C ALA A 786 30.75 -0.30 -41.61
N LEU A 787 30.97 -0.13 -42.92
CA LEU A 787 32.05 0.71 -43.44
C LEU A 787 31.84 2.20 -43.12
N PHE A 788 30.60 2.67 -43.21
CA PHE A 788 30.29 4.07 -42.94
C PHE A 788 30.41 4.43 -41.44
N THR A 789 29.95 3.55 -40.55
CA THR A 789 29.95 3.73 -39.10
C THR A 789 31.25 3.27 -38.44
N ARG A 790 32.06 2.47 -39.16
CA ARG A 790 33.32 1.84 -38.71
C ARG A 790 33.14 0.95 -37.49
N ARG A 791 31.95 0.38 -37.31
CA ARG A 791 31.60 -0.51 -36.20
C ARG A 791 31.19 -1.88 -36.71
N TYR A 792 31.31 -2.86 -35.82
CA TYR A 792 30.91 -4.26 -36.05
C TYR A 792 31.56 -4.93 -37.26
N VAL A 793 32.70 -4.40 -37.72
CA VAL A 793 33.37 -4.85 -38.96
C VAL A 793 33.89 -6.28 -38.81
N ASN A 794 34.11 -6.76 -37.58
CA ASN A 794 34.50 -8.15 -37.40
C ASN A 794 33.27 -9.09 -37.45
N GLU A 795 32.17 -8.68 -36.84
CA GLU A 795 30.91 -9.43 -36.79
C GLU A 795 30.23 -9.51 -38.15
N VAL A 796 30.45 -8.51 -39.01
CA VAL A 796 29.93 -8.42 -40.39
C VAL A 796 30.80 -9.22 -41.37
N PHE A 797 31.98 -9.70 -41.01
CA PHE A 797 32.86 -10.47 -41.90
C PHE A 797 32.20 -11.71 -42.56
N PRO A 798 31.35 -12.50 -41.87
CA PRO A 798 30.62 -13.59 -42.52
C PRO A 798 29.63 -13.12 -43.60
N VAL A 799 29.10 -11.90 -43.47
CA VAL A 799 28.23 -11.27 -44.49
C VAL A 799 29.06 -10.92 -45.71
N TYR A 800 30.27 -10.38 -45.50
CA TYR A 800 31.24 -10.15 -46.58
C TYR A 800 31.54 -11.45 -47.34
N LEU A 801 31.89 -12.54 -46.63
CA LEU A 801 32.21 -13.82 -47.29
C LEU A 801 31.05 -14.34 -48.16
N SER A 802 29.81 -14.28 -47.65
CA SER A 802 28.61 -14.66 -48.41
C SER A 802 28.39 -13.82 -49.66
N MET A 803 28.74 -12.53 -49.61
CA MET A 803 28.66 -11.63 -50.75
C MET A 803 29.79 -11.92 -51.76
N ASP A 804 31.02 -12.11 -51.27
CA ASP A 804 32.23 -12.35 -52.05
C ASP A 804 32.19 -13.70 -52.78
N ASP A 805 31.73 -14.77 -52.12
CA ASP A 805 31.52 -16.10 -52.70
C ASP A 805 30.54 -16.08 -53.88
N ARG A 806 29.62 -15.09 -53.92
CA ARG A 806 28.64 -14.90 -55.01
C ARG A 806 29.11 -13.91 -56.09
N GLY A 807 30.30 -13.31 -55.94
CA GLY A 807 30.84 -12.31 -56.85
C GLY A 807 30.07 -10.99 -56.82
N GLY A 808 29.74 -10.48 -55.62
CA GLY A 808 29.05 -9.20 -55.44
C GLY A 808 29.90 -7.96 -55.79
N ASP A 809 29.47 -6.77 -55.37
CA ASP A 809 30.10 -5.50 -55.79
C ASP A 809 31.58 -5.41 -55.39
N SER A 810 32.44 -5.47 -56.41
CA SER A 810 33.90 -5.36 -56.30
C SER A 810 34.37 -4.12 -55.52
N VAL A 811 33.63 -3.00 -55.58
CA VAL A 811 34.04 -1.76 -54.90
C VAL A 811 33.82 -1.86 -53.39
N ILE A 812 32.67 -2.39 -52.98
CA ILE A 812 32.33 -2.59 -51.56
C ILE A 812 33.25 -3.65 -50.97
N GLY A 813 33.48 -4.77 -51.68
CA GLY A 813 34.37 -5.83 -51.23
C GLY A 813 35.82 -5.33 -51.05
N THR A 814 36.35 -4.62 -52.05
CA THR A 814 37.69 -4.03 -51.99
C THR A 814 37.80 -3.01 -50.86
N ALA A 815 36.81 -2.13 -50.68
CA ALA A 815 36.78 -1.16 -49.58
C ALA A 815 36.80 -1.84 -48.20
N TYR A 816 36.09 -2.96 -48.06
CA TYR A 816 36.02 -3.74 -46.83
C TYR A 816 37.37 -4.37 -46.47
N LEU A 817 38.00 -5.06 -47.42
CA LEU A 817 39.33 -5.66 -47.24
C LEU A 817 40.43 -4.62 -47.00
N ASN A 818 40.36 -3.49 -47.70
CA ASN A 818 41.27 -2.37 -47.53
C ASN A 818 41.18 -1.78 -46.12
N TYR A 819 39.96 -1.61 -45.60
CA TYR A 819 39.74 -1.13 -44.25
C TYR A 819 40.20 -2.13 -43.17
N LEU A 820 39.91 -3.43 -43.34
CA LEU A 820 40.37 -4.47 -42.41
C LEU A 820 41.90 -4.61 -42.39
N GLY A 821 42.57 -4.57 -43.55
CA GLY A 821 44.03 -4.59 -43.62
C GLY A 821 44.67 -3.34 -43.02
N TRP A 822 44.03 -2.17 -43.14
CA TRP A 822 44.45 -0.97 -42.42
C TRP A 822 44.29 -1.11 -40.89
N LEU A 823 43.20 -1.74 -40.42
CA LEU A 823 42.97 -1.99 -38.99
C LEU A 823 44.06 -2.90 -38.38
N ASP A 824 44.45 -4.01 -39.02
CA ASP A 824 45.57 -4.84 -38.55
C ASP A 824 46.90 -4.10 -38.65
N PHE A 825 47.20 -3.55 -39.82
CA PHE A 825 48.56 -3.09 -40.09
C PHE A 825 48.89 -1.80 -39.35
N VAL A 826 48.00 -0.80 -39.42
CA VAL A 826 48.22 0.54 -38.85
C VAL A 826 47.77 0.61 -37.39
N LYS A 827 46.57 0.13 -37.07
CA LYS A 827 46.02 0.21 -35.70
C LYS A 827 46.40 -0.98 -34.81
N GLY A 828 46.86 -2.10 -35.37
CA GLY A 828 47.15 -3.32 -34.59
C GLY A 828 45.91 -3.91 -33.95
N ALA A 829 44.73 -3.66 -34.51
CA ALA A 829 43.46 -4.18 -34.00
C ALA A 829 43.27 -5.65 -34.36
N GLU A 830 42.49 -6.36 -33.55
CA GLU A 830 42.11 -7.75 -33.85
C GLU A 830 41.25 -7.80 -35.12
N VAL A 831 41.62 -8.69 -36.03
CA VAL A 831 40.95 -8.91 -37.31
C VAL A 831 40.27 -10.28 -37.39
N PRO A 832 39.25 -10.45 -38.25
CA PRO A 832 38.50 -11.69 -38.36
C PRO A 832 39.36 -12.88 -38.83
N GLU A 833 39.06 -14.06 -38.31
CA GLU A 833 39.61 -15.31 -38.82
C GLU A 833 39.15 -15.49 -40.29
N GLY A 834 40.10 -15.78 -41.19
CA GLY A 834 39.85 -15.89 -42.63
C GLY A 834 40.16 -14.64 -43.45
N LEU A 835 40.41 -13.46 -42.83
CA LEU A 835 40.80 -12.24 -43.57
C LEU A 835 42.00 -12.48 -44.49
N PHE A 836 43.04 -13.13 -43.97
CA PHE A 836 44.27 -13.36 -44.74
C PHE A 836 44.07 -14.34 -45.89
N ASP A 837 43.13 -15.27 -45.79
CA ASP A 837 42.75 -16.16 -46.88
C ASP A 837 42.02 -15.39 -47.98
N SER A 838 41.12 -14.47 -47.61
CA SER A 838 40.47 -13.55 -48.55
C SER A 838 41.50 -12.62 -49.21
N LEU A 839 42.43 -12.04 -48.44
CA LEU A 839 43.51 -11.21 -49.00
C LEU A 839 44.39 -12.01 -49.97
N GLU A 840 44.76 -13.26 -49.63
CA GLU A 840 45.51 -14.16 -50.52
C GLU A 840 44.73 -14.42 -51.82
N HIS A 841 43.42 -14.70 -51.72
CA HIS A 841 42.54 -14.90 -52.87
C HIS A 841 42.58 -13.68 -53.80
N HIS A 842 42.25 -12.48 -53.32
CA HIS A 842 42.21 -11.27 -54.14
C HIS A 842 43.60 -10.88 -54.69
N LEU A 843 44.69 -11.12 -53.95
CA LEU A 843 46.05 -10.89 -54.46
C LEU A 843 46.45 -11.86 -55.57
N LEU A 844 45.96 -13.11 -55.54
CA LEU A 844 46.16 -14.08 -56.61
C LEU A 844 45.40 -13.69 -57.88
N TRP A 845 44.21 -13.10 -57.74
CA TRP A 845 43.40 -12.58 -58.85
C TRP A 845 43.82 -11.19 -59.35
N GLU A 846 44.89 -10.62 -58.81
CA GLU A 846 45.45 -9.30 -59.17
C GLU A 846 44.49 -8.12 -58.92
N ASP A 847 43.60 -8.25 -57.93
CA ASP A 847 42.76 -7.13 -57.50
C ASP A 847 43.61 -6.02 -56.88
N ARG A 848 43.22 -4.76 -57.15
CA ARG A 848 43.94 -3.58 -56.67
C ARG A 848 43.62 -3.30 -55.20
N LEU A 849 44.29 -4.01 -54.31
CA LEU A 849 44.26 -3.74 -52.87
C LEU A 849 45.16 -2.57 -52.49
N ALA A 850 44.81 -1.87 -51.42
CA ALA A 850 45.61 -0.79 -50.87
C ALA A 850 46.93 -1.32 -50.28
N GLU A 851 47.97 -0.47 -50.32
CA GLU A 851 49.30 -0.80 -49.77
C GLU A 851 49.23 -1.34 -48.33
N THR A 852 48.34 -0.80 -47.50
CA THR A 852 48.17 -1.22 -46.11
C THR A 852 47.72 -2.67 -45.97
N SER A 853 46.84 -3.14 -46.86
CA SER A 853 46.37 -4.52 -46.86
C SER A 853 47.43 -5.48 -47.40
N VAL A 854 48.20 -5.05 -48.40
CA VAL A 854 49.38 -5.79 -48.87
C VAL A 854 50.41 -5.96 -47.75
N LEU A 855 50.72 -4.88 -47.02
CA LEU A 855 51.65 -4.91 -45.89
C LEU A 855 51.12 -5.73 -44.70
N SER A 856 49.81 -5.68 -44.44
CA SER A 856 49.11 -6.54 -43.47
C SER A 856 49.32 -8.01 -43.78
N TYR A 857 49.11 -8.40 -45.04
CA TYR A 857 49.30 -9.79 -45.49
C TYR A 857 50.77 -10.22 -45.41
N LEU A 858 51.72 -9.38 -45.85
CA LEU A 858 53.16 -9.67 -45.72
C LEU A 858 53.59 -9.82 -44.27
N LYS A 859 53.12 -8.95 -43.37
CA LYS A 859 53.37 -9.07 -41.92
C LYS A 859 52.88 -10.41 -41.39
N GLN A 860 51.70 -10.89 -41.79
CA GLN A 860 51.21 -12.21 -41.37
C GLN A 860 52.11 -13.34 -41.88
N LEU A 861 52.53 -13.29 -43.15
CA LEU A 861 53.43 -14.30 -43.72
C LEU A 861 54.78 -14.36 -42.99
N SER A 862 55.29 -13.23 -42.46
CA SER A 862 56.56 -13.21 -41.72
C SER A 862 56.53 -14.02 -40.41
N VAL A 863 55.35 -14.15 -39.80
CA VAL A 863 55.16 -14.88 -38.53
C VAL A 863 55.01 -16.39 -38.76
N LEU A 864 54.68 -16.81 -39.98
CA LEU A 864 54.50 -18.23 -40.30
C LEU A 864 55.84 -18.98 -40.31
N LEU A 865 55.87 -20.15 -39.68
CA LEU A 865 57.08 -20.99 -39.62
C LEU A 865 57.53 -21.50 -41.00
N LEU A 866 56.59 -21.75 -41.91
CA LEU A 866 56.83 -22.26 -43.27
C LEU A 866 55.83 -21.65 -44.25
N LEU A 867 56.34 -21.14 -45.37
CA LEU A 867 55.54 -20.60 -46.48
C LEU A 867 55.30 -21.65 -47.57
N THR A 868 54.12 -21.65 -48.17
CA THR A 868 53.83 -22.44 -49.38
C THR A 868 54.55 -21.88 -50.60
N ASP A 869 54.70 -22.66 -51.67
CA ASP A 869 55.37 -22.17 -52.88
C ASP A 869 54.61 -21.04 -53.58
N ILE A 870 53.28 -21.01 -53.45
CA ILE A 870 52.43 -19.91 -53.93
C ILE A 870 52.71 -18.65 -53.10
N GLN A 871 52.73 -18.77 -51.77
CA GLN A 871 53.05 -17.66 -50.86
C GLN A 871 54.47 -17.13 -51.08
N LYS A 872 55.46 -17.99 -51.32
CA LYS A 872 56.84 -17.56 -51.66
C LYS A 872 56.87 -16.72 -52.94
N ARG A 873 56.14 -17.12 -53.98
CA ARG A 873 56.02 -16.35 -55.23
C ARG A 873 55.32 -15.01 -55.02
N LEU A 874 54.26 -14.99 -54.21
CA LEU A 874 53.58 -13.75 -53.84
C LEU A 874 54.50 -12.81 -53.06
N VAL A 875 55.25 -13.31 -52.08
CA VAL A 875 56.26 -12.54 -51.34
C VAL A 875 57.31 -11.96 -52.27
N GLN A 876 57.82 -12.74 -53.23
CA GLN A 876 58.77 -12.26 -54.24
C GLN A 876 58.19 -11.16 -55.12
N LYS A 877 56.91 -11.29 -55.53
CA LYS A 877 56.21 -10.29 -56.34
C LYS A 877 56.00 -8.98 -55.56
N LEU A 878 55.41 -9.07 -54.36
CA LEU A 878 55.01 -7.92 -53.54
C LEU A 878 56.21 -7.16 -52.93
N LEU A 879 57.27 -7.87 -52.50
CA LEU A 879 58.54 -7.23 -52.10
C LEU A 879 59.36 -6.76 -53.31
N GLY A 880 59.02 -7.23 -54.51
CA GLY A 880 59.60 -6.80 -55.78
C GLY A 880 59.20 -5.39 -56.21
N GLU A 881 58.10 -4.87 -55.67
CA GLU A 881 57.54 -3.55 -56.01
C GLU A 881 58.39 -2.41 -55.42
N GLN A 882 58.65 -1.36 -56.22
CA GLN A 882 59.59 -0.28 -55.86
C GLN A 882 59.22 0.49 -54.58
N GLU A 883 57.93 0.57 -54.25
CA GLU A 883 57.41 1.31 -53.10
C GLU A 883 57.63 0.55 -51.79
N THR A 884 57.41 -0.77 -51.80
CA THR A 884 57.71 -1.69 -50.70
C THR A 884 59.22 -1.77 -50.43
N ARG A 885 60.05 -1.71 -51.48
CA ARG A 885 61.53 -1.74 -51.38
C ARG A 885 62.14 -0.54 -50.66
N ARG A 886 61.50 0.64 -50.71
CA ARG A 886 62.04 1.87 -50.11
C ARG A 886 61.74 1.98 -48.62
N ARG A 887 60.73 1.25 -48.11
CA ARG A 887 60.26 1.32 -46.72
C ARG A 887 60.77 0.11 -45.93
N ARG A 888 61.41 0.35 -44.78
CA ARG A 888 62.04 -0.70 -43.97
C ARG A 888 61.20 -0.96 -42.72
N PHE A 889 60.61 -2.15 -42.66
CA PHE A 889 59.90 -2.69 -41.50
C PHE A 889 60.68 -3.87 -40.89
N ALA A 890 60.59 -4.06 -39.58
CA ALA A 890 61.26 -5.10 -38.82
C ALA A 890 60.85 -6.51 -39.27
N PHE A 891 59.57 -6.72 -39.59
CA PHE A 891 59.04 -8.02 -40.02
C PHE A 891 59.58 -8.49 -41.38
N VAL A 892 60.02 -7.55 -42.23
CA VAL A 892 60.57 -7.87 -43.57
C VAL A 892 61.83 -8.73 -43.45
N ARG A 893 62.61 -8.61 -42.36
CA ARG A 893 63.82 -9.41 -42.12
C ARG A 893 63.56 -10.91 -42.19
N GLN A 894 62.40 -11.37 -41.71
CA GLN A 894 62.01 -12.78 -41.71
C GLN A 894 61.64 -13.29 -43.11
N LEU A 895 61.26 -12.38 -44.03
CA LEU A 895 60.87 -12.70 -45.41
C LEU A 895 62.01 -12.55 -46.43
N LEU A 896 63.10 -11.86 -46.07
CA LEU A 896 64.28 -11.69 -46.92
C LEU A 896 64.87 -12.99 -47.49
N PRO A 897 64.89 -14.14 -46.79
CA PRO A 897 65.42 -15.40 -47.35
C PRO A 897 64.72 -15.88 -48.62
N TYR A 898 63.50 -15.41 -48.88
CA TYR A 898 62.70 -15.77 -50.05
C TYR A 898 62.91 -14.84 -51.25
N VAL A 899 63.68 -13.75 -51.08
CA VAL A 899 63.97 -12.76 -52.12
C VAL A 899 65.44 -12.89 -52.54
N GLU A 900 65.70 -13.00 -53.85
CA GLU A 900 67.07 -13.05 -54.39
C GLU A 900 67.71 -11.65 -54.40
N GLU A 901 68.08 -11.10 -53.24
CA GLU A 901 68.82 -9.82 -53.16
C GLU A 901 70.29 -10.01 -52.77
N LYS A 902 71.21 -9.69 -53.69
CA LYS A 902 72.62 -9.42 -53.40
C LYS A 902 72.81 -7.95 -53.06
N GLY A 903 72.64 -7.55 -51.79
CA GLY A 903 73.11 -6.23 -51.32
C GLY A 903 72.40 -5.61 -50.11
N ARG A 904 73.07 -5.67 -48.93
CA ARG A 904 73.07 -4.67 -47.82
C ARG A 904 71.83 -4.41 -46.91
N PRO A 905 70.88 -5.32 -46.62
CA PRO A 905 69.89 -5.06 -45.54
C PRO A 905 70.08 -5.90 -44.26
N ASN A 906 70.97 -6.91 -44.23
CA ASN A 906 71.11 -7.80 -43.05
C ASN A 906 71.75 -7.15 -41.82
N ASP A 907 72.46 -6.04 -42.00
CA ASP A 907 73.32 -5.45 -40.98
C ASP A 907 72.58 -4.40 -40.11
N GLN A 908 71.28 -4.17 -40.33
CA GLN A 908 70.49 -3.16 -39.64
C GLN A 908 69.40 -3.74 -38.75
N ARG A 909 69.33 -3.25 -37.51
CA ARG A 909 68.24 -3.45 -36.56
C ARG A 909 67.22 -2.33 -36.72
N ILE A 910 65.98 -2.69 -37.08
CA ILE A 910 64.87 -1.75 -37.24
C ILE A 910 64.08 -1.74 -35.95
N VAL A 911 63.90 -0.56 -35.37
CA VAL A 911 62.98 -0.31 -34.27
C VAL A 911 61.71 0.28 -34.85
N GLU A 912 60.55 -0.25 -34.43
CA GLU A 912 59.24 0.21 -34.85
C GLU A 912 58.44 0.77 -33.67
N TYR A 913 57.68 1.82 -33.92
CA TYR A 913 56.68 2.36 -33.01
C TYR A 913 55.38 2.64 -33.76
N ARG A 914 54.25 2.39 -33.11
CA ARG A 914 52.91 2.53 -33.71
C ARG A 914 52.08 3.46 -32.84
N CYS A 915 51.53 4.50 -33.44
CA CYS A 915 50.63 5.44 -32.78
C CYS A 915 49.67 6.08 -33.80
N ASP A 916 48.87 7.05 -33.36
CA ASP A 916 48.06 7.83 -34.30
C ASP A 916 48.98 8.60 -35.28
N PRO A 917 48.70 8.60 -36.59
CA PRO A 917 49.53 9.29 -37.59
C PRO A 917 49.60 10.81 -37.42
N GLY A 918 48.62 11.41 -36.74
CA GLY A 918 48.64 12.84 -36.42
C GLY A 918 49.61 13.20 -35.29
N HIS A 919 50.10 12.21 -34.53
CA HIS A 919 50.98 12.46 -33.40
C HIS A 919 52.44 12.67 -33.84
N LYS A 920 53.13 13.53 -33.11
CA LYS A 920 54.57 13.73 -33.30
C LYS A 920 55.32 12.73 -32.44
N VAL A 921 56.15 11.93 -33.08
CA VAL A 921 56.96 10.88 -32.44
C VAL A 921 58.42 11.27 -32.43
N VAL A 922 59.03 11.22 -31.26
CA VAL A 922 60.45 11.46 -31.05
C VAL A 922 61.10 10.22 -30.47
N ILE A 923 62.18 9.73 -31.06
CA ILE A 923 63.00 8.65 -30.49
C ILE A 923 64.15 9.24 -29.69
N HIS A 924 64.33 8.76 -28.46
CA HIS A 924 65.49 9.03 -27.62
C HIS A 924 66.30 7.75 -27.54
N TYR A 925 67.54 7.75 -28.04
CA TYR A 925 68.38 6.56 -28.03
C TYR A 925 69.83 6.85 -27.59
N VAL A 926 70.46 5.84 -27.00
CA VAL A 926 71.87 5.80 -26.61
C VAL A 926 72.50 4.58 -27.25
N LEU A 927 73.63 4.76 -27.92
CA LEU A 927 74.45 3.68 -28.48
C LEU A 927 75.75 3.58 -27.67
N GLU A 928 75.83 2.56 -26.82
CA GLU A 928 76.97 2.28 -25.96
C GLU A 928 77.97 1.37 -26.71
N TYR A 929 79.23 1.78 -26.78
CA TYR A 929 80.32 1.04 -27.43
C TYR A 929 81.59 1.04 -26.57
N HIS A 930 82.46 0.05 -26.79
CA HIS A 930 83.65 -0.15 -25.96
C HIS A 930 84.60 1.08 -25.99
N GLY A 931 84.97 1.58 -24.79
CA GLY A 931 86.01 2.59 -24.61
C GLY A 931 85.53 3.98 -24.13
N LYS A 932 84.22 4.26 -24.16
CA LYS A 932 83.64 5.52 -23.63
C LYS A 932 82.86 5.24 -22.34
N LYS A 933 83.06 6.06 -21.31
CA LYS A 933 82.42 5.87 -19.98
C LYS A 933 81.14 6.70 -19.78
N THR A 934 80.88 7.67 -20.65
CA THR A 934 79.71 8.56 -20.58
C THR A 934 79.03 8.63 -21.95
N PHE A 935 77.74 8.34 -21.97
CA PHE A 935 76.90 8.39 -23.16
C PHE A 935 75.67 9.26 -22.88
N ASP A 936 75.33 10.13 -23.84
CA ASP A 936 74.16 11.01 -23.77
C ASP A 936 73.09 10.53 -24.76
N TYR A 937 71.82 10.71 -24.40
CA TYR A 937 70.69 10.39 -25.29
C TYR A 937 70.69 11.32 -26.51
N VAL A 938 70.68 10.72 -27.70
CA VAL A 938 70.39 11.39 -28.96
C VAL A 938 68.89 11.40 -29.16
N THR A 939 68.34 12.58 -29.47
CA THR A 939 66.91 12.79 -29.67
C THR A 939 66.65 13.12 -31.14
N GLU A 940 65.79 12.35 -31.80
CA GLU A 940 65.47 12.52 -33.22
C GLU A 940 63.95 12.45 -33.46
N CYS A 941 63.40 13.39 -34.22
CA CYS A 941 62.00 13.34 -34.64
C CYS A 941 61.82 12.35 -35.79
N LEU A 942 60.85 11.44 -35.66
CA LEU A 942 60.52 10.47 -36.70
C LEU A 942 59.31 10.93 -37.53
N TYR A 943 59.29 10.48 -38.78
CA TYR A 943 58.17 10.68 -39.71
C TYR A 943 57.52 9.33 -40.02
N PRO A 944 56.18 9.29 -40.21
CA PRO A 944 55.49 8.05 -40.49
C PRO A 944 55.93 7.46 -41.82
N VAL A 945 56.25 6.17 -41.80
CA VAL A 945 56.67 5.40 -42.99
C VAL A 945 55.45 4.88 -43.76
N CYS A 946 54.41 4.47 -43.03
CA CYS A 946 53.11 4.11 -43.57
C CYS A 946 52.04 4.35 -42.50
N GLY A 947 51.17 5.33 -42.70
CA GLY A 947 50.15 5.69 -41.72
C GLY A 947 50.75 6.01 -40.35
N GLY A 948 50.41 5.22 -39.33
CA GLY A 948 50.80 5.45 -37.92
C GLY A 948 52.05 4.69 -37.50
N VAL A 949 52.77 4.12 -38.48
CA VAL A 949 53.94 3.27 -38.24
C VAL A 949 55.21 4.08 -38.47
N PHE A 950 56.02 4.22 -37.43
CA PHE A 950 57.28 4.94 -37.40
C PHE A 950 58.41 3.93 -37.29
N THR A 951 59.42 4.01 -38.15
CA THR A 951 60.58 3.11 -38.08
C THR A 951 61.89 3.86 -38.09
N LYS A 952 62.88 3.34 -37.36
CA LYS A 952 64.26 3.82 -37.37
C LYS A 952 65.21 2.64 -37.44
N ALA A 953 66.16 2.69 -38.38
CA ALA A 953 67.16 1.65 -38.56
C ALA A 953 68.49 2.03 -37.90
N PHE A 954 69.06 1.11 -37.14
CA PHE A 954 70.35 1.21 -36.46
C PHE A 954 71.29 0.10 -36.96
N VAL A 955 72.56 0.41 -37.18
CA VAL A 955 73.61 -0.61 -37.38
C VAL A 955 74.24 -0.83 -36.01
N LEU A 956 74.22 -2.07 -35.50
CA LEU A 956 74.79 -2.42 -34.18
C LEU A 956 75.93 -3.40 -34.37
N PHE A 957 77.15 -2.99 -34.11
CA PHE A 957 78.30 -3.90 -34.16
C PHE A 957 78.34 -4.84 -32.93
N TYR A 958 79.20 -5.86 -32.97
CA TYR A 958 79.28 -6.86 -31.90
C TYR A 958 79.73 -6.21 -30.58
N GLY A 959 78.99 -6.47 -29.50
CA GLY A 959 79.20 -5.88 -28.18
C GLY A 959 78.57 -4.49 -27.98
N GLU A 960 78.03 -3.87 -29.04
CA GLU A 960 77.32 -2.60 -28.91
C GLU A 960 75.92 -2.79 -28.32
N ARG A 961 75.54 -1.87 -27.44
CA ARG A 961 74.25 -1.85 -26.76
C ARG A 961 73.47 -0.60 -27.15
N LEU A 962 72.29 -0.80 -27.72
CA LEU A 962 71.32 0.25 -28.04
C LEU A 962 70.24 0.28 -26.98
N THR A 963 70.09 1.43 -26.32
CA THR A 963 69.02 1.70 -25.36
C THR A 963 68.14 2.82 -25.92
N TRP A 964 66.83 2.61 -26.06
CA TRP A 964 65.93 3.62 -26.64
C TRP A 964 64.55 3.65 -25.99
N PHE A 965 63.87 4.78 -26.12
CA PHE A 965 62.44 4.93 -25.85
C PHE A 965 61.83 5.97 -26.81
N PHE A 966 60.51 5.94 -26.97
CA PHE A 966 59.77 6.90 -27.79
C PHE A 966 59.01 7.88 -26.89
N THR A 967 58.93 9.12 -27.34
CA THR A 967 58.04 10.13 -26.79
C THR A 967 57.03 10.50 -27.87
N GLU A 968 55.76 10.22 -27.58
CA GLU A 968 54.59 10.54 -28.39
C GLU A 968 53.99 11.83 -27.86
N THR A 969 53.75 12.80 -28.74
CA THR A 969 53.07 14.05 -28.40
C THR A 969 51.80 14.20 -29.22
N ALA A 970 50.66 14.21 -28.52
CA ALA A 970 49.34 14.34 -29.13
C ALA A 970 49.05 15.79 -29.54
N GLU A 971 48.02 16.01 -30.36
CA GLU A 971 47.64 17.35 -30.85
C GLU A 971 47.30 18.33 -29.71
N ASP A 972 46.77 17.83 -28.59
CA ASP A 972 46.44 18.61 -27.39
C ASP A 972 47.66 19.01 -26.53
N GLY A 973 48.87 18.61 -26.95
CA GLY A 973 50.13 18.87 -26.23
C GLY A 973 50.43 17.90 -25.10
N THR A 974 49.68 16.80 -24.98
CA THR A 974 49.99 15.75 -24.00
C THR A 974 51.14 14.88 -24.49
N GLU A 975 52.16 14.71 -23.64
CA GLU A 975 53.33 13.89 -23.93
C GLU A 975 53.25 12.53 -23.20
N ARG A 976 53.52 11.45 -23.92
CA ARG A 976 53.58 10.08 -23.39
C ARG A 976 54.91 9.46 -23.80
N SER A 977 55.69 8.99 -22.83
CA SER A 977 56.94 8.28 -23.11
C SER A 977 56.78 6.79 -22.88
N THR A 978 57.33 5.97 -23.78
CA THR A 978 57.38 4.52 -23.62
C THR A 978 58.42 4.11 -22.59
N GLU A 979 58.34 2.85 -22.15
CA GLU A 979 59.42 2.24 -21.37
C GLU A 979 60.73 2.19 -22.17
N CYS A 980 61.84 2.14 -21.44
CA CYS A 980 63.17 2.09 -22.03
C CYS A 980 63.51 0.66 -22.43
N HIS A 981 63.71 0.44 -23.73
CA HIS A 981 64.14 -0.85 -24.27
C HIS A 981 65.65 -0.86 -24.47
N THR A 982 66.27 -2.01 -24.21
CA THR A 982 67.69 -2.23 -24.45
C THR A 982 67.87 -3.48 -25.31
N ILE A 983 68.70 -3.38 -26.33
CA ILE A 983 69.21 -4.54 -27.08
C ILE A 983 70.73 -4.46 -27.19
N GLU A 984 71.40 -5.58 -26.99
CA GLU A 984 72.85 -5.71 -27.17
C GLU A 984 73.11 -6.75 -28.26
N ASN A 985 73.99 -6.43 -29.22
CA ASN A 985 74.32 -7.38 -30.27
C ASN A 985 75.39 -8.38 -29.80
N ARG A 986 74.96 -9.61 -29.49
CA ARG A 986 75.83 -10.75 -29.15
C ARG A 986 75.70 -11.92 -30.12
N GLU A 987 75.42 -11.66 -31.40
CA GLU A 987 75.26 -12.73 -32.39
C GLU A 987 76.51 -13.65 -32.45
N GLU A 988 76.32 -14.94 -32.16
CA GLU A 988 77.40 -15.94 -32.09
C GLU A 988 77.76 -16.56 -33.46
N HIS A 989 76.89 -16.43 -34.45
CA HIS A 989 77.07 -16.96 -35.80
C HIS A 989 76.96 -15.82 -36.82
N MET A 990 78.11 -15.38 -37.33
CA MET A 990 78.23 -14.29 -38.30
C MET A 990 78.61 -14.87 -39.67
N GLU A 991 77.62 -15.20 -40.49
CA GLU A 991 77.81 -15.69 -41.86
C GLU A 991 77.86 -14.52 -42.85
N GLY A 992 78.97 -14.39 -43.58
CA GLY A 992 79.16 -13.32 -44.56
C GLY A 992 80.57 -12.72 -44.55
N ASP A 993 81.00 -12.16 -45.68
CA ASP A 993 82.33 -11.54 -45.85
C ASP A 993 82.27 -10.02 -46.00
N SER A 994 81.15 -9.39 -45.63
CA SER A 994 81.02 -7.94 -45.70
C SER A 994 81.95 -7.25 -44.68
N ARG A 995 82.26 -5.98 -44.93
CA ARG A 995 83.04 -5.13 -44.01
C ARG A 995 82.48 -5.16 -42.58
N TYR A 996 81.15 -5.13 -42.44
CA TYR A 996 80.45 -5.22 -41.16
C TYR A 996 80.70 -6.56 -40.46
N HIS A 997 80.52 -7.70 -41.17
CA HIS A 997 80.76 -9.03 -40.59
C HIS A 997 82.21 -9.21 -40.14
N ARG A 998 83.18 -8.67 -40.91
CA ARG A 998 84.61 -8.70 -40.55
C ARG A 998 84.90 -7.88 -39.29
N LEU A 999 84.36 -6.66 -39.19
CA LEU A 999 84.52 -5.81 -38.00
C LEU A 999 83.90 -6.45 -36.75
N CYS A 1000 82.71 -7.04 -36.87
CA CYS A 1000 82.07 -7.75 -35.75
C CYS A 1000 82.88 -9.00 -35.31
N ARG A 1001 83.48 -9.75 -36.25
CA ARG A 1001 84.38 -10.87 -35.92
C ARG A 1001 85.63 -10.41 -35.16
N MET A 1002 86.20 -9.27 -35.52
CA MET A 1002 87.34 -8.68 -34.81
C MET A 1002 86.96 -8.23 -33.40
N GLN A 1003 85.87 -7.49 -33.24
CA GLN A 1003 85.39 -7.07 -31.91
C GLN A 1003 85.09 -8.27 -31.01
N ARG A 1004 84.51 -9.33 -31.57
CA ARG A 1004 84.32 -10.59 -30.86
C ARG A 1004 85.65 -11.20 -30.40
N ALA A 1005 86.64 -11.28 -31.29
CA ALA A 1005 87.97 -11.82 -30.94
C ALA A 1005 88.66 -10.97 -29.86
N LEU A 1006 88.44 -9.65 -29.85
CA LEU A 1006 88.90 -8.73 -28.81
C LEU A 1006 88.22 -9.03 -27.46
N ASP A 1007 86.89 -9.17 -27.43
CA ASP A 1007 86.13 -9.46 -26.21
C ASP A 1007 86.51 -10.81 -25.57
N TYR A 1008 86.77 -11.84 -26.38
CA TYR A 1008 87.25 -13.14 -25.91
C TYR A 1008 88.77 -13.17 -25.60
N GLN A 1009 89.45 -12.02 -25.62
CA GLN A 1009 90.90 -11.87 -25.36
C GLN A 1009 91.80 -12.74 -26.27
N GLN A 1010 91.39 -12.99 -27.51
CA GLN A 1010 92.12 -13.81 -28.47
C GLN A 1010 93.13 -12.98 -29.28
N GLU A 1011 94.20 -12.49 -28.63
CA GLU A 1011 95.13 -11.53 -29.25
C GLU A 1011 95.78 -12.00 -30.55
N ARG A 1012 96.08 -13.30 -30.69
CA ARG A 1012 96.72 -13.85 -31.89
C ARG A 1012 95.80 -13.89 -33.11
N SER A 1013 94.54 -14.29 -32.92
CA SER A 1013 93.56 -14.32 -34.01
C SER A 1013 93.14 -12.91 -34.39
N LEU A 1014 92.99 -12.03 -33.40
CA LEU A 1014 92.71 -10.61 -33.62
C LEU A 1014 93.81 -9.94 -34.47
N LYS A 1015 95.10 -10.13 -34.13
CA LYS A 1015 96.20 -9.55 -34.92
C LYS A 1015 96.21 -10.01 -36.38
N ARG A 1016 95.86 -11.28 -36.65
CA ARG A 1016 95.72 -11.78 -38.02
C ARG A 1016 94.54 -11.13 -38.74
N MET A 1017 93.37 -11.08 -38.10
CA MET A 1017 92.19 -10.45 -38.68
C MET A 1017 92.41 -8.95 -38.93
N MET A 1018 93.11 -8.25 -38.03
CA MET A 1018 93.47 -6.84 -38.20
C MET A 1018 94.43 -6.65 -39.38
N ALA A 1019 95.47 -7.48 -39.51
CA ALA A 1019 96.39 -7.42 -40.65
C ALA A 1019 95.68 -7.71 -41.98
N GLU A 1020 94.83 -8.75 -42.04
CA GLU A 1020 94.01 -9.05 -43.22
C GLU A 1020 93.08 -7.88 -43.56
N TYR A 1021 92.48 -7.25 -42.56
CA TYR A 1021 91.59 -6.11 -42.77
C TYR A 1021 92.35 -4.86 -43.21
N GLU A 1022 93.52 -4.60 -42.65
CA GLU A 1022 94.39 -3.49 -43.03
C GLU A 1022 94.91 -3.67 -44.46
N GLU A 1023 95.40 -4.86 -44.83
CA GLU A 1023 95.74 -5.21 -46.23
C GLU A 1023 94.56 -4.98 -47.17
N LEU A 1024 93.35 -5.40 -46.78
CA LEU A 1024 92.14 -5.20 -47.58
C LEU A 1024 91.70 -3.74 -47.63
N THR A 1025 92.00 -2.94 -46.60
CA THR A 1025 91.66 -1.51 -46.55
C THR A 1025 92.66 -0.71 -47.37
N GLU A 1026 93.96 -1.02 -47.26
CA GLU A 1026 95.02 -0.48 -48.11
C GLU A 1026 94.79 -0.85 -49.58
N LEU A 1027 94.44 -2.10 -49.89
CA LEU A 1027 94.04 -2.49 -51.26
C LEU A 1027 92.87 -1.66 -51.77
N VAL A 1028 91.89 -1.34 -50.93
CA VAL A 1028 90.76 -0.48 -51.30
C VAL A 1028 91.21 0.98 -51.43
N GLU A 1029 92.06 1.51 -50.56
CA GLU A 1029 92.52 2.89 -50.60
C GLU A 1029 93.51 3.15 -51.76
N GLU A 1030 94.40 2.20 -52.08
CA GLU A 1030 95.30 2.25 -53.22
C GLU A 1030 94.58 2.07 -54.56
N GLN A 1031 93.61 1.13 -54.63
CA GLN A 1031 92.83 0.91 -55.86
C GLN A 1031 91.70 1.94 -56.05
N PHE A 1032 91.30 2.65 -55.00
CA PHE A 1032 90.21 3.65 -55.02
C PHE A 1032 90.61 5.00 -54.39
N CYS A 1033 91.85 5.48 -54.62
CA CYS A 1033 92.24 6.86 -54.29
C CYS A 1033 91.39 7.88 -55.08
N ILE A 1034 90.39 8.47 -54.43
CA ILE A 1034 89.65 9.63 -54.96
C ILE A 1034 90.58 10.84 -54.85
N ARG A 1035 91.09 11.34 -55.99
CA ARG A 1035 91.66 12.70 -56.07
C ARG A 1035 90.61 13.68 -55.53
N GLN A 1036 90.94 14.41 -54.47
CA GLN A 1036 90.16 15.59 -54.09
C GLN A 1036 90.22 16.59 -55.25
N GLY A 1037 89.07 16.84 -55.86
CA GLY A 1037 88.79 17.87 -56.84
C GLY A 1037 87.46 18.49 -56.52
#